data_AF-A0A3S9VVI3-F1
#
_entry.id   AF-A0A3S9VVI3-F1
#
_cell.length_a   1.000
_cell.length_b   1.000
_cell.length_c   1.000
_cell.angle_alpha   90.00
_cell.angle_beta   90.00
_cell.angle_gamma   90.00
#
_symmetry.space_group_name_H-M   'P 1'
#
loop_
_entity.id
_entity.type
_entity.pdbx_description
1 polymer ?
#
loop_
_entity_poly.entity_id
_entity_poly.type
_entity_poly.pdbx_seq_one_letter_code
_entity_poly.pdbx_strand_id
1 'polypeptide(L)'
;MLKISHLTRLFFSGILLLSFSGVFGQEQEDKLLQLMKQELQYSMEELKKQENIPYYMNMRAMDDYNMTIISSFGAASTAEESRMRTLVPQIRLGSPELDNFKYNGQGGAAGPNAQGARGVVLPLDDDTPDAIREAIWRETLRRYEYARTMYDQTKTRAAVSVEDEDKAPCFSAVPVEHYYEAPVVVGNRNTEMLRSWKKRMNEVSAVFKSCPELRQGSASFSYQVLRTYFVNSEGSVVVQNKVAVRVMLSASLKAADGMELTLNKDYFAYTPDDLPGTNRMTDDVQDMINRLLALREAPVADPYTGPAMLSGPASGVFFHEIFGHRLEGHRLKSGGQTFKKMVGEQVLPAEFQVYCDPLQKRYANTDLYGHYVYDDEGVKARRVDNVVNGVLKEFLMSRVPLDGFPVSNGHGRTSGGGDPVSRQSNLIIETDHPYTEDELRAMLVKEAKKQGKEYGYYFRTVTSGFTYTGEGGSLNSFNVTPLEVYRVFVDGRPDQLVRGVDLIGTPLSMFSNISAAGNDPSVFTGSCGAESGWVPVTAISPTIFVSQIETQRREQARDIPPVLPSPKPENRVTENTDEVIFAALRSELDRNHAALILPNSPKPYYISYTISRFRHFSVAGSLGGILFSNVSPWQMNGGTRMMLGNYQRNNDVQYMEQIVPVQLPAEVDYDVIRRGFWESSDMMYKYSLGMMAQKANFLQQNPQSPEMAALPEMQQLPAVTRVRERETTFEIDQAALERLVAEVSAVFTEYKDIYNSSVAISGAEIDLYRLTSEGVQLKEPGGQVTLSVAAETRADDGSTVGDSFTLSLLNPAEIPSIEKMKERVRAFAEGLMQLKSAPLVEEYYNGPVMFEGGAVATILSGNLLYRGGLIANRSLGPSRGGLEDQFGGKIIDNRLTIKNYTTMKEYNGTPLYGYYEMDGDGVTPVAEMTLVEKGVFKKMLNGRIPTLKAPESTGSARFMFSPQSPTVTVGIGTIHIQVDKGVAHAKMKKMLIKAAKDAGQSCAYIARGIAGSAPVVYRVDLKDGKETRVRTAGFRMPDLTKLQKITAISSKEEVMNTLSNYYPASMIYPAGMIVDGLVIEKTTPKTEKEPALKVPRQREM
;
A
#
# COMPACT_ATOMS: atom_id res chain seq x y z
N MET A 1 -31.77 40.13 -56.21
CA MET A 1 -32.99 39.60 -55.57
C MET A 1 -32.83 38.08 -55.41
N LEU A 2 -32.54 37.60 -54.20
CA LEU A 2 -32.83 36.23 -53.78
C LEU A 2 -32.95 36.27 -52.24
N LYS A 3 -34.19 36.24 -51.75
CA LYS A 3 -34.54 36.21 -50.34
C LYS A 3 -34.17 34.83 -49.79
N ILE A 4 -33.10 34.75 -49.00
CA ILE A 4 -32.90 33.63 -48.08
C ILE A 4 -33.86 33.87 -46.91
N SER A 5 -34.80 32.94 -46.70
CA SER A 5 -35.93 33.12 -45.81
C SER A 5 -35.51 33.14 -44.33
N HIS A 6 -36.29 33.86 -43.51
CA HIS A 6 -36.15 33.90 -42.06
C HIS A 6 -36.18 32.49 -41.41
N LEU A 7 -36.70 31.46 -42.09
CA LEU A 7 -36.73 30.08 -41.61
C LEU A 7 -35.33 29.46 -41.52
N THR A 8 -34.38 29.81 -42.40
CA THR A 8 -33.05 29.17 -42.39
C THR A 8 -32.16 29.70 -41.25
N ARG A 9 -32.36 30.95 -40.81
CA ARG A 9 -31.70 31.51 -39.61
C ARG A 9 -32.30 30.95 -38.31
N LEU A 10 -33.61 30.72 -38.26
CA LEU A 10 -34.26 30.08 -37.11
C LEU A 10 -33.89 28.59 -36.98
N PHE A 11 -33.64 27.89 -38.09
CA PHE A 11 -33.20 26.49 -38.06
C PHE A 11 -31.74 26.35 -37.58
N PHE A 12 -30.83 27.23 -38.00
CA PHE A 12 -29.44 27.24 -37.51
C PHE A 12 -29.31 27.74 -36.06
N SER A 13 -30.12 28.72 -35.62
CA SER A 13 -30.18 29.11 -34.21
C SER A 13 -30.85 28.06 -33.32
N GLY A 14 -31.84 27.33 -33.83
CA GLY A 14 -32.50 26.23 -33.10
C GLY A 14 -31.60 25.02 -32.88
N ILE A 15 -30.76 24.66 -33.86
CA ILE A 15 -29.78 23.56 -33.73
C ILE A 15 -28.60 23.98 -32.82
N LEU A 16 -28.19 25.25 -32.82
CA LEU A 16 -27.21 25.76 -31.86
C LEU A 16 -27.76 25.78 -30.43
N LEU A 17 -29.01 26.21 -30.22
CA LEU A 17 -29.66 26.22 -28.90
C LEU A 17 -29.92 24.81 -28.33
N LEU A 18 -30.27 23.82 -29.16
CA LEU A 18 -30.47 22.43 -28.73
C LEU A 18 -29.16 21.72 -28.34
N SER A 19 -28.02 22.14 -28.89
CA SER A 19 -26.70 21.56 -28.57
C SER A 19 -26.12 22.14 -27.27
N PHE A 20 -26.35 23.43 -27.00
CA PHE A 20 -25.89 24.09 -25.77
C PHE A 20 -26.80 23.84 -24.56
N SER A 21 -28.09 23.53 -24.74
CA SER A 21 -28.99 23.19 -23.63
C SER A 21 -28.68 21.84 -22.97
N GLY A 22 -28.13 20.87 -23.72
CA GLY A 22 -27.86 19.52 -23.22
C GLY A 22 -26.72 19.46 -22.20
N VAL A 23 -25.60 20.16 -22.47
CA VAL A 23 -24.43 20.19 -21.58
C VAL A 23 -24.73 20.99 -20.31
N PHE A 24 -25.43 22.13 -20.44
CA PHE A 24 -25.84 22.94 -19.29
C PHE A 24 -26.85 22.19 -18.39
N GLY A 25 -27.76 21.42 -18.98
CA GLY A 25 -28.65 20.53 -18.23
C GLY A 25 -27.89 19.45 -17.47
N GLN A 26 -26.88 18.82 -18.09
CA GLN A 26 -26.05 17.80 -17.44
C GLN A 26 -25.21 18.35 -16.28
N GLU A 27 -24.61 19.54 -16.40
CA GLU A 27 -23.91 20.18 -15.29
C GLU A 27 -24.84 20.42 -14.08
N GLN A 28 -26.07 20.84 -14.36
CA GLN A 28 -27.05 21.14 -13.32
C GLN A 28 -27.58 19.87 -12.62
N GLU A 29 -27.61 18.74 -13.34
CA GLU A 29 -27.99 17.42 -12.82
C GLU A 29 -26.83 16.69 -12.11
N ASP A 30 -25.58 17.16 -12.23
CA ASP A 30 -24.39 16.58 -11.60
C ASP A 30 -24.38 16.81 -10.07
N LYS A 31 -25.00 15.87 -9.34
CA LYS A 31 -25.22 15.96 -7.89
C LYS A 31 -23.94 16.19 -7.09
N LEU A 32 -22.85 15.49 -7.43
CA LEU A 32 -21.56 15.64 -6.74
C LEU A 32 -21.01 17.05 -6.92
N LEU A 33 -21.02 17.57 -8.15
CA LEU A 33 -20.57 18.94 -8.43
C LEU A 33 -21.37 19.97 -7.62
N GLN A 34 -22.70 19.82 -7.58
CA GLN A 34 -23.56 20.74 -6.82
C GLN A 34 -23.29 20.66 -5.31
N LEU A 35 -23.09 19.45 -4.76
CA LEU A 35 -22.72 19.27 -3.35
C LEU A 35 -21.38 19.91 -3.02
N MET A 36 -20.37 19.75 -3.88
CA MET A 36 -19.05 20.38 -3.70
C MET A 36 -19.16 21.91 -3.70
N LYS A 37 -19.93 22.50 -4.62
CA LYS A 37 -20.19 23.95 -4.67
C LYS A 37 -20.83 24.44 -3.36
N GLN A 38 -21.85 23.74 -2.88
CA GLN A 38 -22.56 24.07 -1.63
C GLN A 38 -21.64 23.97 -0.40
N GLU A 39 -20.89 22.87 -0.25
CA GLU A 39 -20.00 22.67 0.90
C GLU A 39 -18.82 23.64 0.91
N LEU A 40 -18.28 23.98 -0.26
CA LEU A 40 -17.24 25.00 -0.38
C LEU A 40 -17.76 26.37 0.05
N GLN A 41 -18.94 26.77 -0.45
CA GLN A 41 -19.57 28.03 -0.07
C GLN A 41 -19.81 28.11 1.44
N TYR A 42 -20.47 27.10 2.00
CA TYR A 42 -20.73 27.01 3.44
C TYR A 42 -19.43 27.09 4.25
N SER A 43 -18.42 26.30 3.88
CA SER A 43 -17.15 26.26 4.62
C SER A 43 -16.45 27.61 4.57
N MET A 44 -16.44 28.29 3.41
CA MET A 44 -15.85 29.62 3.28
C MET A 44 -16.61 30.67 4.12
N GLU A 45 -17.93 30.63 4.14
CA GLU A 45 -18.78 31.57 4.91
C GLU A 45 -18.59 31.40 6.42
N GLU A 46 -18.51 30.17 6.92
CA GLU A 46 -18.29 29.91 8.35
C GLU A 46 -16.84 30.18 8.78
N LEU A 47 -15.85 29.80 7.97
CA LEU A 47 -14.44 30.05 8.31
C LEU A 47 -14.06 31.54 8.27
N LYS A 48 -14.79 32.38 7.53
CA LYS A 48 -14.66 33.85 7.59
C LYS A 48 -14.98 34.44 8.96
N LYS A 49 -15.67 33.69 9.84
CA LYS A 49 -16.01 34.12 11.20
C LYS A 49 -14.92 33.77 12.22
N GLN A 50 -13.88 33.03 11.80
CA GLN A 50 -12.78 32.59 12.65
C GLN A 50 -11.65 33.62 12.67
N GLU A 51 -10.72 33.51 13.62
CA GLU A 51 -9.55 34.41 13.71
C GLU A 51 -8.62 34.28 12.49
N ASN A 52 -8.33 33.05 12.06
CA ASN A 52 -7.51 32.80 10.88
C ASN A 52 -8.40 32.67 9.64
N ILE A 53 -8.80 33.80 9.06
CA ILE A 53 -9.69 33.86 7.90
C ILE A 53 -9.00 33.28 6.65
N PRO A 54 -9.60 32.29 5.96
CA PRO A 54 -9.12 31.87 4.65
C PRO A 54 -9.35 32.96 3.60
N TYR A 55 -8.32 33.27 2.81
CA TYR A 55 -8.47 34.13 1.65
C TYR A 55 -8.74 33.33 0.35
N TYR A 56 -8.38 32.04 0.34
CA TYR A 56 -8.63 31.14 -0.79
C TYR A 56 -8.91 29.72 -0.30
N MET A 57 -9.88 29.06 -0.95
CA MET A 57 -10.20 27.65 -0.77
C MET A 57 -10.54 26.98 -2.10
N ASN A 58 -10.21 25.71 -2.24
CA ASN A 58 -10.73 24.87 -3.32
C ASN A 58 -11.10 23.47 -2.84
N MET A 59 -11.83 22.75 -3.68
CA MET A 59 -12.10 21.32 -3.55
C MET A 59 -11.84 20.65 -4.88
N ARG A 60 -10.92 19.67 -4.90
CA ARG A 60 -10.68 18.80 -6.05
C ARG A 60 -11.15 17.39 -5.74
N ALA A 61 -12.10 16.87 -6.50
CA ALA A 61 -12.50 15.46 -6.45
C ALA A 61 -12.01 14.69 -7.67
N MET A 62 -11.60 13.45 -7.47
CA MET A 62 -11.10 12.54 -8.50
C MET A 62 -11.91 11.24 -8.41
N ASP A 63 -12.69 10.95 -9.43
CA ASP A 63 -13.39 9.67 -9.63
C ASP A 63 -12.55 8.85 -10.61
N ASP A 64 -11.83 7.86 -10.08
CA ASP A 64 -10.80 7.11 -10.78
C ASP A 64 -11.26 5.66 -10.95
N TYR A 65 -11.57 5.28 -12.20
CA TYR A 65 -11.80 3.89 -12.58
C TYR A 65 -10.54 3.34 -13.25
N ASN A 66 -10.09 2.17 -12.79
CA ASN A 66 -8.95 1.46 -13.35
C ASN A 66 -9.28 -0.01 -13.61
N MET A 67 -8.90 -0.51 -14.78
CA MET A 67 -8.82 -1.94 -15.09
C MET A 67 -7.36 -2.32 -15.33
N THR A 68 -6.86 -3.32 -14.60
CA THR A 68 -5.47 -3.78 -14.68
C THR A 68 -5.41 -5.28 -14.92
N ILE A 69 -4.59 -5.68 -15.89
CA ILE A 69 -4.27 -7.07 -16.19
C ILE A 69 -2.76 -7.22 -16.22
N ILE A 70 -2.21 -8.21 -15.51
CA ILE A 70 -0.78 -8.54 -15.53
C ILE A 70 -0.66 -10.04 -15.79
N SER A 71 -0.06 -10.39 -16.93
CA SER A 71 0.21 -11.78 -17.30
C SER A 71 1.70 -12.03 -17.40
N SER A 72 2.14 -13.15 -16.84
CA SER A 72 3.55 -13.57 -16.83
C SER A 72 3.65 -14.98 -17.39
N PHE A 73 4.51 -15.17 -18.39
CA PHE A 73 4.73 -16.48 -19.03
C PHE A 73 3.43 -17.19 -19.46
N GLY A 74 2.40 -16.44 -19.85
CA GLY A 74 1.13 -17.00 -20.31
C GLY A 74 0.07 -17.25 -19.26
N ALA A 75 0.33 -16.90 -17.99
CA ALA A 75 -0.62 -17.02 -16.91
C ALA A 75 -0.87 -15.65 -16.26
N ALA A 76 -2.15 -15.28 -16.10
CA ALA A 76 -2.52 -14.03 -15.46
C ALA A 76 -2.25 -14.10 -13.95
N SER A 77 -1.54 -13.11 -13.42
CA SER A 77 -1.33 -12.89 -11.98
C SER A 77 -2.36 -11.92 -11.39
N THR A 78 -2.84 -10.98 -12.19
CA THR A 78 -3.87 -10.00 -11.81
C THR A 78 -4.76 -9.74 -13.02
N ALA A 79 -6.07 -9.62 -12.78
CA ALA A 79 -7.07 -9.22 -13.76
C ALA A 79 -8.26 -8.67 -12.97
N GLU A 80 -8.22 -7.37 -12.66
CA GLU A 80 -9.19 -6.74 -11.76
C GLU A 80 -9.62 -5.36 -12.25
N GLU A 81 -10.76 -4.92 -11.73
CA GLU A 81 -11.31 -3.60 -11.92
C GLU A 81 -11.43 -2.93 -10.54
N SER A 82 -11.16 -1.64 -10.48
CA SER A 82 -11.32 -0.86 -9.27
C SER A 82 -11.89 0.51 -9.61
N ARG A 83 -12.69 1.05 -8.69
CA ARG A 83 -13.17 2.43 -8.76
C ARG A 83 -13.04 3.06 -7.38
N MET A 84 -12.46 4.25 -7.33
CA MET A 84 -12.34 5.01 -6.10
C MET A 84 -12.65 6.47 -6.38
N ARG A 85 -13.39 7.10 -5.48
CA ARG A 85 -13.62 8.53 -5.50
C ARG A 85 -12.93 9.18 -4.31
N THR A 86 -12.06 10.15 -4.56
CA THR A 86 -11.34 10.89 -3.50
C THR A 86 -11.53 12.39 -3.64
N LEU A 87 -11.55 13.12 -2.54
CA LEU A 87 -11.62 14.58 -2.51
C LEU A 87 -10.49 15.19 -1.68
N VAL A 88 -9.93 16.27 -2.17
CA VAL A 88 -8.78 16.98 -1.61
C VAL A 88 -9.12 18.47 -1.55
N PRO A 89 -9.38 19.04 -0.37
CA PRO A 89 -9.50 20.47 -0.21
C PRO A 89 -8.13 21.11 -0.01
N GLN A 90 -7.96 22.32 -0.56
CA GLN A 90 -6.84 23.20 -0.25
C GLN A 90 -7.37 24.46 0.44
N ILE A 91 -6.69 24.89 1.51
CA ILE A 91 -7.06 26.08 2.27
C ILE A 91 -5.81 26.95 2.43
N ARG A 92 -5.95 28.24 2.11
CA ARG A 92 -4.90 29.24 2.29
C ARG A 92 -5.34 30.32 3.27
N LEU A 93 -4.52 30.53 4.31
CA LEU A 93 -4.74 31.48 5.39
C LEU A 93 -3.71 32.61 5.32
N GLY A 94 -4.12 33.84 5.66
CA GLY A 94 -3.27 35.02 5.58
C GLY A 94 -3.61 35.88 4.37
N SER A 95 -2.62 36.08 3.50
CA SER A 95 -2.75 36.92 2.30
C SER A 95 -1.95 36.32 1.13
N PRO A 96 -2.21 36.71 -0.12
CA PRO A 96 -1.39 36.31 -1.26
C PRO A 96 0.11 36.57 -1.07
N GLU A 97 0.50 37.58 -0.29
CA GLU A 97 1.89 37.95 -0.03
C GLU A 97 2.57 37.08 1.04
N LEU A 98 1.80 36.61 2.02
CA LEU A 98 2.27 35.78 3.14
C LEU A 98 1.16 34.85 3.60
N ASP A 99 1.31 33.56 3.27
CA ASP A 99 0.37 32.50 3.64
C ASP A 99 1.06 31.25 4.20
N ASN A 100 0.27 30.24 4.56
CA ASN A 100 0.74 28.97 5.12
C ASN A 100 1.71 28.17 4.24
N PHE A 101 1.92 28.53 2.97
CA PHE A 101 2.87 27.88 2.06
C PHE A 101 4.13 28.71 1.78
N LYS A 102 4.32 29.89 2.39
CA LYS A 102 5.51 30.73 2.16
C LYS A 102 6.83 29.99 2.39
N TYR A 103 6.94 29.28 3.53
CA TYR A 103 8.15 28.54 3.93
C TYR A 103 7.93 27.05 4.11
N ASN A 104 6.71 26.58 3.83
CA ASN A 104 6.32 25.19 3.94
C ASN A 104 6.10 24.67 2.52
N GLY A 105 6.69 23.53 2.18
CA GLY A 105 6.57 22.97 0.83
C GLY A 105 5.11 22.71 0.45
N GLN A 106 4.67 23.30 -0.65
CA GLN A 106 3.47 22.85 -1.35
C GLN A 106 3.79 21.50 -2.03
N GLY A 107 2.82 20.60 -2.12
CA GLY A 107 3.06 19.25 -2.65
C GLY A 107 3.50 18.23 -1.61
N GLY A 108 3.05 18.32 -0.36
CA GLY A 108 3.34 17.28 0.64
C GLY A 108 2.88 15.89 0.16
N ALA A 109 3.70 14.87 0.42
CA ALA A 109 3.46 13.50 0.00
C ALA A 109 2.07 13.00 0.45
N ALA A 110 1.34 12.35 -0.46
CA ALA A 110 0.07 11.72 -0.15
C ALA A 110 0.25 10.36 0.55
N GLY A 111 -0.60 10.05 1.52
CA GLY A 111 -0.63 8.72 2.14
C GLY A 111 -1.18 8.69 3.57
N PRO A 112 -1.32 7.48 4.16
CA PRO A 112 -1.94 7.30 5.48
C PRO A 112 -1.25 8.05 6.62
N ASN A 113 0.07 8.26 6.50
CA ASN A 113 0.92 8.90 7.49
C ASN A 113 1.24 10.37 7.17
N ALA A 114 0.70 10.91 6.08
CA ALA A 114 0.92 12.29 5.70
C ALA A 114 0.16 13.23 6.65
N GLN A 115 0.88 14.11 7.36
CA GLN A 115 0.25 15.14 8.19
C GLN A 115 -0.49 16.20 7.34
N GLY A 116 -0.04 16.42 6.10
CA GLY A 116 -0.63 17.34 5.12
C GLY A 116 -1.69 16.66 4.24
N ALA A 117 -1.35 16.37 2.98
CA ALA A 117 -2.30 16.11 1.92
C ALA A 117 -2.68 14.63 1.74
N ARG A 118 -3.71 14.14 2.45
CA ARG A 118 -4.16 12.74 2.36
C ARG A 118 -5.35 12.53 1.41
N GLY A 119 -6.26 13.50 1.33
CA GLY A 119 -7.55 13.35 0.68
C GLY A 119 -8.51 12.44 1.46
N VAL A 120 -9.80 12.50 1.14
CA VAL A 120 -10.86 11.69 1.76
C VAL A 120 -11.59 10.88 0.70
N VAL A 121 -11.87 9.60 0.99
CA VAL A 121 -12.71 8.78 0.11
C VAL A 121 -14.15 9.25 0.24
N LEU A 122 -14.79 9.49 -0.91
CA LEU A 122 -16.21 9.83 -1.00
C LEU A 122 -17.03 8.60 -1.38
N PRO A 123 -18.31 8.52 -0.99
CA PRO A 123 -19.24 7.56 -1.54
C PRO A 123 -19.26 7.56 -3.07
N LEU A 124 -19.36 6.37 -3.66
CA LEU A 124 -19.52 6.18 -5.11
C LEU A 124 -20.94 6.50 -5.60
N ASP A 125 -21.92 6.45 -4.68
CA ASP A 125 -23.32 6.76 -4.93
C ASP A 125 -23.67 8.19 -4.51
N ASP A 126 -24.15 8.97 -5.49
CA ASP A 126 -24.53 10.37 -5.31
C ASP A 126 -25.86 10.54 -4.57
N ASP A 127 -26.62 9.46 -4.32
CA ASP A 127 -27.88 9.46 -3.56
C ASP A 127 -27.68 9.47 -2.03
N THR A 128 -26.44 9.61 -1.57
CA THR A 128 -26.08 9.64 -0.14
C THR A 128 -25.41 10.97 0.28
N PRO A 129 -26.14 12.11 0.17
CA PRO A 129 -25.54 13.43 0.34
C PRO A 129 -24.95 13.65 1.75
N ASP A 130 -25.55 13.10 2.79
CA ASP A 130 -25.05 13.24 4.17
C ASP A 130 -23.67 12.58 4.35
N ALA A 131 -23.45 11.42 3.74
CA ALA A 131 -22.16 10.72 3.77
C ALA A 131 -21.08 11.53 3.03
N ILE A 132 -21.41 12.08 1.86
CA ILE A 132 -20.53 12.94 1.08
C ILE A 132 -20.18 14.22 1.86
N ARG A 133 -21.19 14.90 2.42
CA ARG A 133 -21.01 16.14 3.20
C ARG A 133 -20.17 15.90 4.44
N GLU A 134 -20.39 14.81 5.18
CA GLU A 134 -19.60 14.49 6.38
C GLU A 134 -18.14 14.20 6.03
N ALA A 135 -17.88 13.49 4.91
CA ALA A 135 -16.53 13.28 4.41
C ALA A 135 -15.84 14.60 4.03
N ILE A 136 -16.51 15.47 3.27
CA ILE A 136 -16.00 16.79 2.87
C ILE A 136 -15.73 17.67 4.10
N TRP A 137 -16.67 17.73 5.04
CA TRP A 137 -16.55 18.51 6.27
C TRP A 137 -15.33 18.08 7.10
N ARG A 138 -15.18 16.78 7.35
CA ARG A 138 -14.08 16.24 8.15
C ARG A 138 -12.72 16.59 7.55
N GLU A 139 -12.58 16.40 6.24
CA GLU A 139 -11.32 16.69 5.55
C GLU A 139 -11.05 18.20 5.46
N THR A 140 -12.08 19.02 5.24
CA THR A 140 -11.96 20.49 5.24
C THR A 140 -11.50 21.00 6.60
N LEU A 141 -12.10 20.53 7.68
CA LEU A 141 -11.70 20.90 9.05
C LEU A 141 -10.24 20.49 9.35
N ARG A 142 -9.87 19.25 8.97
CA ARG A 142 -8.49 18.76 9.10
C ARG A 142 -7.50 19.64 8.34
N ARG A 143 -7.85 20.05 7.11
CA ARG A 143 -7.02 20.95 6.29
C ARG A 143 -6.93 22.36 6.84
N TYR A 144 -7.99 22.85 7.47
CA TYR A 144 -7.99 24.17 8.10
C TYR A 144 -7.05 24.20 9.31
N GLU A 145 -7.10 23.20 10.18
CA GLU A 145 -6.19 23.10 11.32
C GLU A 145 -4.72 22.91 10.91
N TYR A 146 -4.48 22.14 9.84
CA TYR A 146 -3.16 22.03 9.23
C TYR A 146 -2.68 23.39 8.72
N ALA A 147 -3.50 24.10 7.93
CA ALA A 147 -3.17 25.42 7.40
C ALA A 147 -2.91 26.44 8.52
N ARG A 148 -3.67 26.39 9.62
CA ARG A 148 -3.47 27.25 10.80
C ARG A 148 -2.11 27.02 11.44
N THR A 149 -1.77 25.75 11.69
CA THR A 149 -0.47 25.37 12.25
C THR A 149 0.68 25.83 11.36
N MET A 150 0.57 25.62 10.04
CA MET A 150 1.57 26.05 9.07
C MET A 150 1.67 27.58 8.94
N TYR A 151 0.56 28.29 9.06
CA TYR A 151 0.53 29.76 9.05
C TYR A 151 1.19 30.35 10.31
N ASP A 152 0.93 29.79 11.49
CA ASP A 152 1.58 30.22 12.74
C ASP A 152 3.10 30.00 12.70
N GLN A 153 3.55 28.87 12.16
CA GLN A 153 4.97 28.62 11.89
C GLN A 153 5.54 29.63 10.88
N THR A 154 4.79 29.95 9.83
CA THR A 154 5.21 30.92 8.81
C THR A 154 5.40 32.31 9.41
N LYS A 155 4.44 32.81 10.20
CA LYS A 155 4.55 34.11 10.89
C LYS A 155 5.78 34.16 11.79
N THR A 156 6.00 33.10 12.57
CA THR A 156 7.16 32.99 13.47
C THR A 156 8.46 33.02 12.67
N ARG A 157 8.54 32.23 11.59
CA ARG A 157 9.73 32.16 10.74
C ARG A 157 9.99 33.48 10.01
N ALA A 158 8.96 34.14 9.49
CA ALA A 158 9.08 35.45 8.84
C ALA A 158 9.69 36.50 9.77
N ALA A 159 9.37 36.47 11.07
CA ALA A 159 9.88 37.42 12.05
C ALA A 159 11.36 37.22 12.42
N VAL A 160 11.93 36.03 12.18
CA VAL A 160 13.30 35.66 12.58
C VAL A 160 14.21 35.32 11.40
N SER A 161 13.71 35.44 10.18
CA SER A 161 14.45 35.14 8.95
C SER A 161 14.90 36.42 8.26
N VAL A 162 16.00 36.33 7.51
CA VAL A 162 16.39 37.40 6.58
C VAL A 162 15.37 37.49 5.43
N GLU A 163 15.30 38.63 4.76
CA GLU A 163 14.42 38.82 3.60
C GLU A 163 14.77 37.81 2.50
N ASP A 164 13.75 37.18 1.92
CA ASP A 164 13.94 36.25 0.81
C ASP A 164 14.48 36.98 -0.44
N GLU A 165 15.36 36.33 -1.18
CA GLU A 165 15.79 36.83 -2.49
C GLU A 165 14.64 36.85 -3.51
N ASP A 166 13.65 35.97 -3.35
CA ASP A 166 12.44 35.93 -4.17
C ASP A 166 11.29 36.72 -3.51
N LYS A 167 10.85 37.78 -4.18
CA LYS A 167 9.84 38.74 -3.71
C LYS A 167 8.43 38.46 -4.23
N ALA A 168 8.24 37.37 -4.97
CA ALA A 168 6.95 37.05 -5.56
C ALA A 168 5.98 36.64 -4.44
N PRO A 169 4.68 36.91 -4.61
CA PRO A 169 3.67 36.48 -3.64
C PRO A 169 3.69 34.95 -3.50
N CYS A 170 3.10 34.44 -2.42
CA CYS A 170 2.87 33.01 -2.23
C CYS A 170 1.89 32.43 -3.25
N PHE A 171 0.97 33.25 -3.75
CA PHE A 171 -0.13 32.80 -4.59
C PHE A 171 -0.50 33.84 -5.65
N SER A 172 -0.69 33.37 -6.88
CA SER A 172 -1.04 34.21 -8.03
C SER A 172 -2.54 34.19 -8.33
N ALA A 173 -3.03 35.33 -8.82
CA ALA A 173 -4.36 35.44 -9.40
C ALA A 173 -4.40 34.82 -10.79
N VAL A 174 -5.52 34.19 -11.14
CA VAL A 174 -5.77 33.56 -12.45
C VAL A 174 -7.20 33.88 -12.90
N PRO A 175 -7.51 33.78 -14.21
CA PRO A 175 -8.88 33.92 -14.69
C PRO A 175 -9.82 32.88 -14.05
N VAL A 176 -11.08 33.29 -13.86
CA VAL A 176 -12.16 32.36 -13.47
C VAL A 176 -12.53 31.53 -14.68
N GLU A 177 -12.50 30.21 -14.53
CA GLU A 177 -12.76 29.26 -15.61
C GLU A 177 -14.05 28.50 -15.37
N HIS A 178 -14.84 28.31 -16.43
CA HIS A 178 -16.05 27.48 -16.42
C HIS A 178 -15.94 26.44 -17.54
N TYR A 179 -15.73 25.19 -17.16
CA TYR A 179 -15.55 24.08 -18.09
C TYR A 179 -16.23 22.82 -17.55
N TYR A 180 -17.05 22.18 -18.38
CA TYR A 180 -17.73 20.94 -18.02
C TYR A 180 -17.70 19.97 -19.19
N GLU A 181 -17.24 18.75 -18.91
CA GLU A 181 -17.40 17.60 -19.81
C GLU A 181 -18.41 16.62 -19.24
N ALA A 182 -19.23 16.03 -20.12
CA ALA A 182 -20.09 14.91 -19.77
C ALA A 182 -19.26 13.72 -19.24
N PRO A 183 -19.80 12.90 -18.32
CA PRO A 183 -19.11 11.71 -17.84
C PRO A 183 -18.87 10.69 -18.97
N VAL A 184 -17.67 10.11 -18.99
CA VAL A 184 -17.38 8.97 -19.88
C VAL A 184 -18.07 7.73 -19.32
N VAL A 185 -18.86 7.04 -20.15
CA VAL A 185 -19.60 5.85 -19.74
C VAL A 185 -18.66 4.66 -19.61
N VAL A 186 -18.49 4.17 -18.38
CA VAL A 186 -17.64 3.01 -18.04
C VAL A 186 -18.49 1.73 -17.82
N GLY A 187 -19.68 1.62 -18.41
CA GLY A 187 -20.70 0.58 -18.08
C GLY A 187 -20.35 -0.88 -18.45
N ASN A 188 -21.37 -1.75 -18.59
CA ASN A 188 -21.33 -3.23 -18.76
C ASN A 188 -20.39 -3.85 -19.83
N ARG A 189 -19.60 -3.05 -20.56
CA ARG A 189 -18.58 -3.51 -21.53
C ARG A 189 -17.31 -4.04 -20.86
N ASN A 190 -17.12 -3.81 -19.57
CA ASN A 190 -15.84 -4.08 -18.91
C ASN A 190 -15.54 -5.57 -18.71
N THR A 191 -16.54 -6.41 -18.42
CA THR A 191 -16.28 -7.85 -18.20
C THR A 191 -15.82 -8.56 -19.48
N GLU A 192 -16.38 -8.22 -20.64
CA GLU A 192 -15.94 -8.76 -21.93
C GLU A 192 -14.56 -8.21 -22.33
N MET A 193 -14.35 -6.91 -22.12
CA MET A 193 -13.05 -6.27 -22.34
C MET A 193 -11.96 -6.90 -21.45
N LEU A 194 -12.22 -7.08 -20.15
CA LEU A 194 -11.33 -7.73 -19.19
C LEU A 194 -10.98 -9.15 -19.65
N ARG A 195 -11.97 -9.96 -20.05
CA ARG A 195 -11.74 -11.33 -20.54
C ARG A 195 -10.90 -11.36 -21.82
N SER A 196 -11.24 -10.51 -22.79
CA SER A 196 -10.55 -10.47 -24.09
C SER A 196 -9.10 -10.00 -23.95
N TRP A 197 -8.86 -8.94 -23.19
CA TRP A 197 -7.50 -8.45 -22.90
C TRP A 197 -6.70 -9.40 -22.02
N LYS A 198 -7.34 -10.09 -21.07
CA LYS A 198 -6.66 -11.13 -20.27
C LYS A 198 -6.15 -12.25 -21.17
N LYS A 199 -7.00 -12.78 -22.05
CA LYS A 199 -6.59 -13.79 -23.04
C LYS A 199 -5.42 -13.29 -23.89
N ARG A 200 -5.49 -12.04 -24.35
CA ARG A 200 -4.46 -11.41 -25.16
C ARG A 200 -3.12 -11.25 -24.43
N MET A 201 -3.13 -10.78 -23.19
CA MET A 201 -1.91 -10.62 -22.38
C MET A 201 -1.29 -11.98 -22.02
N ASN A 202 -2.11 -13.02 -21.81
CA ASN A 202 -1.62 -14.39 -21.70
C ASN A 202 -0.93 -14.84 -23.00
N GLU A 203 -1.54 -14.64 -24.17
CA GLU A 203 -0.92 -15.00 -25.46
C GLU A 203 0.43 -14.30 -25.68
N VAL A 204 0.50 -12.98 -25.46
CA VAL A 204 1.75 -12.22 -25.63
C VAL A 204 2.81 -12.65 -24.63
N SER A 205 2.46 -12.79 -23.35
CA SER A 205 3.43 -13.16 -22.31
C SER A 205 3.90 -14.61 -22.40
N ALA A 206 3.13 -15.52 -23.03
CA ALA A 206 3.53 -16.91 -23.22
C ALA A 206 4.79 -17.06 -24.07
N VAL A 207 5.06 -16.11 -24.98
CA VAL A 207 6.24 -16.11 -25.86
C VAL A 207 7.54 -16.09 -25.06
N PHE A 208 7.56 -15.47 -23.87
CA PHE A 208 8.71 -15.48 -22.97
C PHE A 208 9.12 -16.90 -22.50
N LYS A 209 8.21 -17.90 -22.54
CA LYS A 209 8.55 -19.30 -22.23
C LYS A 209 9.60 -19.88 -23.19
N SER A 210 9.81 -19.28 -24.36
CA SER A 210 10.83 -19.70 -25.34
C SER A 210 12.28 -19.49 -24.86
N CYS A 211 12.51 -18.59 -23.89
CA CYS A 211 13.84 -18.30 -23.36
C CYS A 211 13.95 -18.71 -21.88
N PRO A 212 14.58 -19.86 -21.57
CA PRO A 212 14.69 -20.34 -20.20
C PRO A 212 15.52 -19.42 -19.30
N GLU A 213 16.45 -18.65 -19.86
CA GLU A 213 17.38 -17.81 -19.09
C GLU A 213 16.78 -16.50 -18.58
N LEU A 214 15.56 -16.16 -19.01
CA LEU A 214 14.82 -15.08 -18.38
C LEU A 214 14.67 -15.37 -16.88
N ARG A 215 14.44 -14.32 -16.09
CA ARG A 215 13.85 -14.41 -14.75
C ARG A 215 12.40 -13.96 -14.86
N GLN A 216 12.19 -12.72 -15.29
CA GLN A 216 10.88 -12.11 -15.52
C GLN A 216 10.54 -12.03 -17.01
N GLY A 217 9.24 -12.18 -17.31
CA GLY A 217 8.67 -11.98 -18.64
C GLY A 217 7.17 -11.75 -18.50
N SER A 218 6.75 -10.48 -18.60
CA SER A 218 5.39 -10.05 -18.31
C SER A 218 4.83 -9.08 -19.35
N ALA A 219 3.54 -9.19 -19.61
CA ALA A 219 2.74 -8.25 -20.37
C ALA A 219 1.64 -7.69 -19.45
N SER A 220 1.55 -6.37 -19.36
CA SER A 220 0.56 -5.68 -18.55
C SER A 220 -0.31 -4.76 -19.40
N PHE A 221 -1.61 -4.75 -19.12
CA PHE A 221 -2.58 -3.84 -19.72
C PHE A 221 -3.20 -3.00 -18.60
N SER A 222 -3.30 -1.69 -18.82
CA SER A 222 -4.07 -0.80 -17.96
C SER A 222 -5.02 0.08 -18.76
N TYR A 223 -6.23 0.25 -18.24
CA TYR A 223 -7.25 1.16 -18.76
C TYR A 223 -7.77 2.03 -17.63
N GLN A 224 -7.57 3.34 -17.74
CA GLN A 224 -7.95 4.32 -16.74
C GLN A 224 -8.95 5.31 -17.32
N VAL A 225 -9.99 5.60 -16.54
CA VAL A 225 -10.89 6.73 -16.75
C VAL A 225 -10.91 7.55 -15.47
N LEU A 226 -10.21 8.68 -15.49
CA LEU A 226 -10.12 9.62 -14.38
C LEU A 226 -10.98 10.85 -14.68
N ARG A 227 -12.03 11.07 -13.88
CA ARG A 227 -12.85 12.29 -13.93
C ARG A 227 -12.48 13.19 -12.76
N THR A 228 -12.03 14.39 -13.08
CA THR A 228 -11.63 15.39 -12.06
C THR A 228 -12.65 16.51 -11.99
N TYR A 229 -13.12 16.81 -10.79
CA TYR A 229 -13.96 17.95 -10.46
C TYR A 229 -13.13 18.95 -9.68
N PHE A 230 -13.19 20.23 -10.03
CA PHE A 230 -12.51 21.30 -9.33
C PHE A 230 -13.46 22.49 -9.17
N VAL A 231 -13.61 22.94 -7.93
CA VAL A 231 -14.34 24.17 -7.58
C VAL A 231 -13.51 25.01 -6.61
N ASN A 232 -13.51 26.33 -6.76
CA ASN A 232 -12.78 27.23 -5.85
C ASN A 232 -13.59 28.44 -5.40
N SER A 233 -13.10 29.13 -4.36
CA SER A 233 -13.77 30.28 -3.74
C SER A 233 -13.75 31.54 -4.60
N GLU A 234 -13.01 31.53 -5.72
CA GLU A 234 -12.96 32.61 -6.71
C GLU A 234 -14.03 32.45 -7.80
N GLY A 235 -14.68 31.27 -7.88
CA GLY A 235 -15.79 30.97 -8.78
C GLY A 235 -15.47 29.99 -9.90
N SER A 236 -14.23 29.51 -10.02
CA SER A 236 -13.86 28.56 -11.07
C SER A 236 -14.55 27.22 -10.86
N VAL A 237 -15.04 26.63 -11.96
CA VAL A 237 -15.67 25.32 -12.03
C VAL A 237 -15.07 24.58 -13.23
N VAL A 238 -14.33 23.51 -12.97
CA VAL A 238 -13.72 22.68 -14.02
C VAL A 238 -14.06 21.23 -13.77
N VAL A 239 -14.69 20.58 -14.74
CA VAL A 239 -14.94 19.14 -14.76
C VAL A 239 -14.42 18.56 -16.07
N GLN A 240 -13.42 17.68 -15.99
CA GLN A 240 -12.74 17.11 -17.16
C GLN A 240 -12.49 15.61 -16.99
N ASN A 241 -12.44 14.88 -18.10
CA ASN A 241 -12.11 13.46 -18.15
C ASN A 241 -10.72 13.24 -18.75
N LYS A 242 -9.98 12.30 -18.17
CA LYS A 242 -8.74 11.76 -18.72
C LYS A 242 -8.91 10.27 -18.94
N VAL A 243 -8.81 9.84 -20.19
CA VAL A 243 -8.79 8.42 -20.57
C VAL A 243 -7.36 8.05 -20.94
N ALA A 244 -6.87 6.92 -20.43
CA ALA A 244 -5.53 6.42 -20.72
C ALA A 244 -5.55 4.91 -20.85
N VAL A 245 -5.00 4.39 -21.94
CA VAL A 245 -4.82 2.95 -22.15
C VAL A 245 -3.34 2.67 -22.38
N ARG A 246 -2.77 1.72 -21.65
CA ARG A 246 -1.38 1.32 -21.81
C ARG A 246 -1.22 -0.18 -21.91
N VAL A 247 -0.24 -0.58 -22.71
CA VAL A 247 0.35 -1.92 -22.65
C VAL A 247 1.85 -1.80 -22.40
N MET A 248 2.33 -2.42 -21.33
CA MET A 248 3.74 -2.50 -21.02
C MET A 248 4.21 -3.95 -21.07
N LEU A 249 5.21 -4.20 -21.91
CA LEU A 249 5.95 -5.46 -21.99
C LEU A 249 7.28 -5.28 -21.25
N SER A 250 7.63 -6.23 -20.39
CA SER A 250 8.84 -6.20 -19.57
C SER A 250 9.46 -7.60 -19.51
N ALA A 251 10.77 -7.68 -19.61
CA ALA A 251 11.52 -8.89 -19.35
C ALA A 251 12.86 -8.58 -18.69
N SER A 252 13.34 -9.54 -17.90
CA SER A 252 14.66 -9.45 -17.28
C SER A 252 15.39 -10.78 -17.27
N LEU A 253 16.72 -10.72 -17.22
CA LEU A 253 17.60 -11.86 -16.98
C LEU A 253 18.85 -11.42 -16.21
N LYS A 254 19.68 -12.38 -15.80
CA LYS A 254 20.94 -12.12 -15.09
C LYS A 254 22.14 -12.50 -15.95
N ALA A 255 23.11 -11.60 -16.06
CA ALA A 255 24.40 -11.88 -16.68
C ALA A 255 25.29 -12.77 -15.81
N ALA A 256 26.34 -13.37 -16.40
CA ALA A 256 27.25 -14.29 -15.70
C ALA A 256 27.95 -13.65 -14.49
N ASP A 257 28.14 -12.32 -14.50
CA ASP A 257 28.75 -11.56 -13.40
C ASP A 257 27.74 -11.07 -12.34
N GLY A 258 26.48 -11.50 -12.44
CA GLY A 258 25.41 -11.17 -11.51
C GLY A 258 24.60 -9.93 -11.86
N MET A 259 24.95 -9.18 -12.91
CA MET A 259 24.20 -7.97 -13.29
C MET A 259 22.78 -8.33 -13.78
N GLU A 260 21.75 -7.72 -13.18
CA GLU A 260 20.38 -7.80 -13.69
C GLU A 260 20.23 -6.91 -14.92
N LEU A 261 19.66 -7.47 -15.98
CA LEU A 261 19.43 -6.83 -17.27
C LEU A 261 17.94 -6.82 -17.53
N THR A 262 17.39 -5.65 -17.84
CA THR A 262 15.95 -5.44 -18.03
C THR A 262 15.73 -4.70 -19.34
N LEU A 263 14.66 -5.04 -20.05
CA LEU A 263 14.14 -4.27 -21.18
C LEU A 263 12.63 -4.08 -21.03
N ASN A 264 12.15 -2.92 -21.48
CA ASN A 264 10.75 -2.52 -21.44
C ASN A 264 10.29 -2.02 -22.81
N LYS A 265 9.02 -2.22 -23.12
CA LYS A 265 8.34 -1.64 -24.28
C LYS A 265 6.96 -1.13 -23.85
N ASP A 266 6.64 0.11 -24.20
CA ASP A 266 5.40 0.78 -23.83
C ASP A 266 4.58 1.15 -25.08
N TYR A 267 3.27 0.96 -24.97
CA TYR A 267 2.25 1.41 -25.91
C TYR A 267 1.25 2.24 -25.14
N PHE A 268 0.96 3.45 -25.64
CA PHE A 268 -0.04 4.34 -25.08
C PHE A 268 -1.07 4.72 -26.16
N ALA A 269 -2.34 4.77 -25.75
CA ALA A 269 -3.44 5.26 -26.56
C ALA A 269 -4.56 5.84 -25.69
N TYR A 270 -5.49 6.58 -26.29
CA TYR A 270 -6.70 7.07 -25.62
C TYR A 270 -7.86 6.07 -25.66
N THR A 271 -7.83 5.08 -26.56
CA THR A 271 -8.81 3.99 -26.61
C THR A 271 -8.12 2.62 -26.73
N PRO A 272 -8.73 1.52 -26.24
CA PRO A 272 -8.15 0.19 -26.38
C PRO A 272 -7.98 -0.27 -27.84
N ASP A 273 -8.82 0.20 -28.75
CA ASP A 273 -8.81 -0.21 -30.17
C ASP A 273 -7.61 0.35 -30.94
N ASP A 274 -7.01 1.44 -30.43
CA ASP A 274 -5.86 2.11 -31.03
C ASP A 274 -4.51 1.44 -30.63
N LEU A 275 -4.52 0.49 -29.71
CA LEU A 275 -3.33 -0.26 -29.31
C LEU A 275 -2.90 -1.28 -30.39
N PRO A 276 -1.59 -1.57 -30.53
CA PRO A 276 -1.09 -2.47 -31.57
C PRO A 276 -1.70 -3.87 -31.47
N GLY A 277 -1.83 -4.57 -32.60
CA GLY A 277 -2.29 -5.96 -32.72
C GLY A 277 -1.44 -6.98 -31.94
N THR A 278 -2.01 -8.15 -31.61
CA THR A 278 -1.31 -9.21 -30.84
C THR A 278 -0.03 -9.67 -31.53
N ASN A 279 -0.07 -9.88 -32.85
CA ASN A 279 1.11 -10.28 -33.63
C ASN A 279 2.27 -9.29 -33.46
N ARG A 280 1.99 -7.99 -33.53
CA ARG A 280 3.00 -6.95 -33.34
C ARG A 280 3.63 -7.03 -31.96
N MET A 281 2.82 -7.17 -30.91
CA MET A 281 3.33 -7.30 -29.55
C MET A 281 4.17 -8.56 -29.35
N THR A 282 3.76 -9.69 -29.95
CA THR A 282 4.55 -10.93 -29.95
C THR A 282 5.89 -10.77 -30.67
N ASP A 283 5.93 -10.08 -31.80
CA ASP A 283 7.18 -9.77 -32.51
C ASP A 283 8.11 -8.90 -31.64
N ASP A 284 7.56 -7.90 -30.97
CA ASP A 284 8.32 -7.03 -30.05
C ASP A 284 8.82 -7.80 -28.81
N VAL A 285 8.07 -8.80 -28.31
CA VAL A 285 8.55 -9.73 -27.27
C VAL A 285 9.73 -10.56 -27.78
N GLN A 286 9.66 -11.08 -29.00
CA GLN A 286 10.75 -11.88 -29.58
C GLN A 286 12.02 -11.04 -29.80
N ASP A 287 11.88 -9.81 -30.28
CA ASP A 287 12.98 -8.85 -30.39
C ASP A 287 13.60 -8.55 -29.01
N MET A 288 12.76 -8.32 -28.00
CA MET A 288 13.20 -8.08 -26.63
C MET A 288 14.02 -9.26 -26.06
N ILE A 289 13.58 -10.50 -26.28
CA ILE A 289 14.32 -11.72 -25.89
C ILE A 289 15.70 -11.74 -26.56
N ASN A 290 15.75 -11.53 -27.88
CA ASN A 290 17.00 -11.56 -28.64
C ASN A 290 17.99 -10.49 -28.14
N ARG A 291 17.49 -9.28 -27.86
CA ARG A 291 18.30 -8.17 -27.34
C ARG A 291 18.78 -8.41 -25.91
N LEU A 292 17.95 -8.99 -25.04
CA LEU A 292 18.37 -9.38 -23.69
C LEU A 292 19.47 -10.44 -23.72
N LEU A 293 19.37 -11.44 -24.59
CA LEU A 293 20.40 -12.45 -24.77
C LEU A 293 21.70 -11.83 -25.30
N ALA A 294 21.63 -10.89 -26.24
CA ALA A 294 22.79 -10.14 -26.70
C ALA A 294 23.42 -9.28 -25.59
N LEU A 295 22.60 -8.59 -24.78
CA LEU A 295 23.06 -7.84 -23.61
C LEU A 295 23.74 -8.74 -22.58
N ARG A 296 23.26 -9.97 -22.37
CA ARG A 296 23.83 -10.94 -21.43
C ARG A 296 25.31 -11.22 -21.72
N GLU A 297 25.63 -11.36 -23.01
CA GLU A 297 26.99 -11.64 -23.49
C GLU A 297 27.83 -10.36 -23.69
N ALA A 298 27.21 -9.18 -23.59
CA ALA A 298 27.88 -7.91 -23.78
C ALA A 298 28.94 -7.66 -22.68
N PRO A 299 30.11 -7.10 -23.02
CA PRO A 299 31.10 -6.71 -22.03
C PRO A 299 30.59 -5.58 -21.13
N VAL A 300 31.05 -5.58 -19.89
CA VAL A 300 30.80 -4.48 -18.95
C VAL A 300 31.61 -3.26 -19.40
N ALA A 301 30.96 -2.11 -19.43
CA ALA A 301 31.61 -0.86 -19.72
C ALA A 301 32.48 -0.38 -18.55
N ASP A 302 33.65 0.16 -18.87
CA ASP A 302 34.47 0.93 -17.94
C ASP A 302 33.92 2.37 -17.83
N PRO A 303 34.22 3.09 -16.73
CA PRO A 303 33.96 4.52 -16.65
C PRO A 303 34.53 5.26 -17.86
N TYR A 304 33.75 6.16 -18.43
CA TYR A 304 34.09 6.83 -19.67
C TYR A 304 33.81 8.33 -19.58
N THR A 305 34.70 9.10 -20.17
CA THR A 305 34.49 10.51 -20.49
C THR A 305 34.84 10.71 -21.95
N GLY A 306 33.90 11.24 -22.73
CA GLY A 306 34.09 11.45 -24.18
C GLY A 306 32.76 11.67 -24.91
N PRO A 307 32.76 11.73 -26.25
CA PRO A 307 31.57 12.09 -27.00
C PRO A 307 30.54 10.96 -27.06
N ALA A 308 29.28 11.34 -27.19
CA ALA A 308 28.18 10.40 -27.32
C ALA A 308 27.05 10.91 -28.21
N MET A 309 26.32 9.96 -28.80
CA MET A 309 25.00 10.15 -29.37
C MET A 309 23.95 9.59 -28.41
N LEU A 310 22.86 10.31 -28.20
CA LEU A 310 21.71 9.83 -27.43
C LEU A 310 20.52 9.76 -28.37
N SER A 311 19.96 8.58 -28.57
CA SER A 311 18.73 8.36 -29.35
C SER A 311 17.57 9.21 -28.82
N GLY A 312 16.51 9.40 -29.61
CA GLY A 312 15.36 10.21 -29.19
C GLY A 312 14.81 9.89 -27.79
N PRO A 313 14.53 8.62 -27.43
CA PRO A 313 14.09 8.27 -26.08
C PRO A 313 15.15 8.56 -24.99
N ALA A 314 16.43 8.24 -25.25
CA ALA A 314 17.53 8.52 -24.33
C ALA A 314 17.72 10.03 -24.11
N SER A 315 17.64 10.81 -25.19
CA SER A 315 17.71 12.26 -25.18
C SER A 315 16.51 12.87 -24.45
N GLY A 316 15.29 12.38 -24.69
CA GLY A 316 14.08 12.86 -24.02
C GLY A 316 14.17 12.72 -22.50
N VAL A 317 14.55 11.53 -22.00
CA VAL A 317 14.77 11.32 -20.55
C VAL A 317 15.94 12.14 -20.04
N PHE A 318 17.02 12.24 -20.82
CA PHE A 318 18.15 13.09 -20.46
C PHE A 318 17.72 14.55 -20.25
N PHE A 319 17.03 15.18 -21.20
CA PHE A 319 16.48 16.53 -21.04
C PHE A 319 15.47 16.63 -19.89
N HIS A 320 14.65 15.61 -19.67
CA HIS A 320 13.72 15.57 -18.54
C HIS A 320 14.44 15.72 -17.19
N GLU A 321 15.52 14.96 -17.00
CA GLU A 321 16.29 14.96 -15.75
C GLU A 321 17.22 16.16 -15.63
N ILE A 322 17.97 16.49 -16.68
CA ILE A 322 18.96 17.57 -16.59
C ILE A 322 18.31 18.94 -16.66
N PHE A 323 17.17 19.08 -17.32
CA PHE A 323 16.54 20.36 -17.63
C PHE A 323 15.12 20.48 -17.09
N GLY A 324 14.26 19.51 -17.40
CA GLY A 324 12.82 19.56 -17.15
C GLY A 324 12.44 19.96 -15.73
N HIS A 325 12.97 19.27 -14.73
CA HIS A 325 12.71 19.60 -13.32
C HIS A 325 13.25 20.98 -12.88
N ARG A 326 14.27 21.50 -13.56
CA ARG A 326 14.81 22.85 -13.29
C ARG A 326 13.99 23.94 -13.95
N LEU A 327 13.06 23.57 -14.82
CA LEU A 327 12.06 24.49 -15.35
C LEU A 327 10.82 24.59 -14.46
N GLU A 328 10.71 23.78 -13.41
CA GLU A 328 9.58 23.81 -12.48
C GLU A 328 9.73 24.98 -11.49
N GLY A 329 8.91 26.02 -11.65
CA GLY A 329 9.08 27.32 -11.00
C GLY A 329 9.15 27.27 -9.47
N HIS A 330 8.38 26.40 -8.82
CA HIS A 330 8.41 26.25 -7.36
C HIS A 330 9.80 25.89 -6.80
N ARG A 331 10.61 25.11 -7.54
CA ARG A 331 11.97 24.71 -7.12
C ARG A 331 12.98 25.85 -7.19
N LEU A 332 12.68 26.90 -7.95
CA LEU A 332 13.56 28.05 -8.15
C LEU A 332 13.54 29.02 -6.96
N LYS A 333 12.60 28.87 -6.02
CA LYS A 333 12.56 29.64 -4.76
C LYS A 333 13.59 29.18 -3.72
N SER A 334 14.00 27.91 -3.77
CA SER A 334 14.93 27.31 -2.81
C SER A 334 16.26 26.91 -3.48
N GLY A 335 16.30 25.75 -4.15
CA GLY A 335 17.53 25.11 -4.64
C GLY A 335 17.89 25.40 -6.10
N GLY A 336 16.90 25.63 -6.97
CA GLY A 336 17.11 25.75 -8.42
C GLY A 336 17.58 27.13 -8.92
N GLN A 337 17.90 28.07 -8.03
CA GLN A 337 18.17 29.49 -8.33
C GLN A 337 19.16 29.73 -9.48
N THR A 338 20.08 28.80 -9.72
CA THR A 338 21.07 28.89 -10.81
C THR A 338 20.42 29.19 -12.16
N PHE A 339 19.29 28.56 -12.50
CA PHE A 339 18.61 28.78 -13.79
C PHE A 339 17.83 30.08 -13.84
N LYS A 340 17.32 30.57 -12.70
CA LYS A 340 16.64 31.87 -12.62
C LYS A 340 17.54 33.01 -13.11
N LYS A 341 18.85 32.93 -12.84
CA LYS A 341 19.85 33.92 -13.27
C LYS A 341 20.26 33.80 -14.75
N MET A 342 19.86 32.72 -15.42
CA MET A 342 20.18 32.46 -16.84
C MET A 342 19.05 32.86 -17.79
N VAL A 343 17.96 33.45 -17.29
CA VAL A 343 16.89 33.96 -18.16
C VAL A 343 17.44 35.04 -19.07
N GLY A 344 17.26 34.87 -20.38
CA GLY A 344 17.84 35.73 -21.41
C GLY A 344 19.24 35.32 -21.89
N GLU A 345 19.89 34.37 -21.20
CA GLU A 345 21.19 33.84 -21.59
C GLU A 345 21.04 32.61 -22.51
N GLN A 346 22.08 32.38 -23.31
CA GLN A 346 22.17 31.18 -24.16
C GLN A 346 22.51 29.95 -23.30
N VAL A 347 21.61 28.98 -23.28
CA VAL A 347 21.72 27.73 -22.51
C VAL A 347 21.92 26.50 -23.40
N LEU A 348 21.58 26.61 -24.69
CA LEU A 348 21.74 25.59 -25.72
C LEU A 348 22.24 26.23 -27.03
N PRO A 349 22.71 25.45 -28.03
CA PRO A 349 22.98 25.97 -29.36
C PRO A 349 21.77 26.71 -29.94
N ALA A 350 22.04 27.71 -30.79
CA ALA A 350 21.03 28.66 -31.25
C ALA A 350 19.91 28.00 -32.08
N GLU A 351 20.17 26.80 -32.58
CA GLU A 351 19.29 26.00 -33.42
C GLU A 351 18.22 25.26 -32.59
N PHE A 352 18.40 25.13 -31.28
CA PHE A 352 17.52 24.33 -30.41
C PHE A 352 16.31 25.11 -29.89
N GLN A 353 15.18 24.40 -29.84
CA GLN A 353 13.95 24.81 -29.17
C GLN A 353 13.60 23.78 -28.10
N VAL A 354 13.19 24.24 -26.91
CA VAL A 354 12.65 23.37 -25.87
C VAL A 354 11.38 23.98 -25.32
N TYR A 355 10.29 23.23 -25.35
CA TYR A 355 9.00 23.70 -24.87
C TYR A 355 8.20 22.60 -24.22
N CYS A 356 7.26 23.00 -23.37
CA CYS A 356 6.30 22.10 -22.74
C CYS A 356 4.90 22.41 -23.24
N ASP A 357 4.22 21.45 -23.87
CA ASP A 357 2.90 21.65 -24.48
C ASP A 357 1.85 20.63 -23.96
N PRO A 358 1.08 21.00 -22.92
CA PRO A 358 0.04 20.12 -22.38
C PRO A 358 -1.15 19.93 -23.31
N LEU A 359 -1.40 20.86 -24.25
CA LEU A 359 -2.56 20.80 -25.15
C LEU A 359 -2.33 19.86 -26.34
N GLN A 360 -1.09 19.47 -26.60
CA GLN A 360 -0.77 18.54 -27.67
C GLN A 360 -1.20 17.11 -27.33
N LYS A 361 -2.09 16.53 -28.15
CA LYS A 361 -2.58 15.14 -28.00
C LYS A 361 -1.75 14.11 -28.76
N ARG A 362 -1.11 14.52 -29.86
CA ARG A 362 -0.42 13.62 -30.79
C ARG A 362 0.81 14.30 -31.38
N TYR A 363 1.88 13.54 -31.54
CA TYR A 363 3.12 13.96 -32.19
C TYR A 363 3.70 12.79 -32.99
N ALA A 364 4.14 13.03 -34.23
CA ALA A 364 4.71 11.99 -35.11
C ALA A 364 3.89 10.67 -35.13
N ASN A 365 2.57 10.78 -35.33
CA ASN A 365 1.62 9.65 -35.32
C ASN A 365 1.52 8.83 -34.02
N THR A 366 2.00 9.38 -32.90
CA THR A 366 1.96 8.76 -31.58
C THR A 366 1.16 9.63 -30.61
N ASP A 367 0.27 9.01 -29.84
CA ASP A 367 -0.52 9.71 -28.83
C ASP A 367 0.33 10.06 -27.60
N LEU A 368 0.02 11.19 -26.95
CA LEU A 368 0.84 11.74 -25.85
C LEU A 368 0.14 11.59 -24.50
N TYR A 369 0.85 10.99 -23.53
CA TYR A 369 0.30 10.69 -22.21
C TYR A 369 0.23 11.93 -21.29
N GLY A 370 1.14 12.88 -21.51
CA GLY A 370 1.23 14.14 -20.76
C GLY A 370 0.15 15.17 -21.11
N HIS A 371 -0.79 14.86 -22.00
CA HIS A 371 -1.89 15.74 -22.39
C HIS A 371 -2.89 16.04 -21.26
N TYR A 372 -3.32 17.31 -21.17
CA TYR A 372 -4.45 17.80 -20.37
C TYR A 372 -4.88 19.21 -20.83
N VAL A 373 -6.11 19.64 -20.50
CA VAL A 373 -6.64 20.97 -20.87
C VAL A 373 -6.58 21.96 -19.71
N TYR A 374 -6.92 21.51 -18.50
CA TYR A 374 -6.76 22.27 -17.26
C TYR A 374 -5.86 21.51 -16.30
N ASP A 375 -5.04 22.22 -15.54
CA ASP A 375 -4.21 21.61 -14.51
C ASP A 375 -5.01 21.29 -13.23
N ASP A 376 -4.33 20.76 -12.20
CA ASP A 376 -4.96 20.33 -10.95
C ASP A 376 -5.29 21.51 -9.99
N GLU A 377 -5.03 22.75 -10.41
CA GLU A 377 -5.45 24.00 -9.76
C GLU A 377 -6.57 24.71 -10.54
N GLY A 378 -7.12 24.08 -11.57
CA GLY A 378 -8.20 24.61 -12.41
C GLY A 378 -7.75 25.69 -13.39
N VAL A 379 -6.43 25.83 -13.63
CA VAL A 379 -5.87 26.82 -14.55
C VAL A 379 -5.80 26.22 -15.95
N LYS A 380 -6.26 26.98 -16.95
CA LYS A 380 -6.17 26.57 -18.35
C LYS A 380 -4.71 26.42 -18.77
N ALA A 381 -4.36 25.23 -19.24
CA ALA A 381 -3.01 24.91 -19.65
C ALA A 381 -2.66 25.59 -20.97
N ARG A 382 -1.39 25.98 -21.13
CA ARG A 382 -0.86 26.49 -22.41
C ARG A 382 0.53 25.96 -22.69
N ARG A 383 0.93 26.03 -23.96
CA ARG A 383 2.33 25.84 -24.36
C ARG A 383 3.22 26.89 -23.68
N VAL A 384 4.38 26.44 -23.21
CA VAL A 384 5.43 27.27 -22.61
C VAL A 384 6.71 27.04 -23.39
N ASP A 385 7.17 28.06 -24.12
CA ASP A 385 8.43 28.03 -24.86
C ASP A 385 9.58 28.32 -23.90
N ASN A 386 10.07 27.27 -23.23
CA ASN A 386 11.10 27.39 -22.20
C ASN A 386 12.42 27.90 -22.79
N VAL A 387 12.85 27.38 -23.93
CA VAL A 387 14.06 27.80 -24.66
C VAL A 387 13.70 28.12 -26.09
N VAL A 388 14.05 29.33 -26.52
CA VAL A 388 13.84 29.81 -27.89
C VAL A 388 15.17 30.19 -28.52
N ASN A 389 15.51 29.55 -29.64
CA ASN A 389 16.79 29.73 -30.33
C ASN A 389 17.99 29.59 -29.37
N GLY A 390 17.99 28.54 -28.56
CA GLY A 390 19.01 28.30 -27.54
C GLY A 390 18.98 29.19 -26.30
N VAL A 391 18.09 30.19 -26.22
CA VAL A 391 18.00 31.15 -25.11
C VAL A 391 16.87 30.80 -24.13
N LEU A 392 17.16 30.72 -22.83
CA LEU A 392 16.14 30.46 -21.79
C LEU A 392 15.19 31.66 -21.65
N LYS A 393 13.88 31.43 -21.75
CA LYS A 393 12.83 32.46 -21.74
C LYS A 393 11.84 32.34 -20.59
N GLU A 394 11.34 31.12 -20.32
CA GLU A 394 10.19 30.93 -19.43
C GLU A 394 10.28 29.64 -18.61
N PHE A 395 9.60 29.61 -17.47
CA PHE A 395 9.47 28.47 -16.56
C PHE A 395 8.04 27.89 -16.55
N LEU A 396 7.90 26.65 -16.10
CA LEU A 396 6.62 26.01 -15.85
C LEU A 396 6.08 26.50 -14.50
N MET A 397 4.89 27.07 -14.48
CA MET A 397 4.34 27.80 -13.34
C MET A 397 3.02 27.20 -12.87
N SER A 398 3.00 26.78 -11.61
CA SER A 398 1.75 26.59 -10.84
C SER A 398 1.25 27.96 -10.35
N ARG A 399 0.19 27.98 -9.53
CA ARG A 399 -0.27 29.22 -8.88
C ARG A 399 0.70 29.73 -7.81
N VAL A 400 1.81 29.06 -7.53
CA VAL A 400 2.96 29.58 -6.77
C VAL A 400 3.88 30.32 -7.74
N PRO A 401 3.87 31.66 -7.77
CA PRO A 401 4.61 32.44 -8.75
C PRO A 401 6.10 32.56 -8.38
N LEU A 402 6.90 33.02 -9.34
CA LEU A 402 8.34 33.31 -9.18
C LEU A 402 8.60 34.76 -9.56
N ASP A 403 9.63 35.43 -9.02
CA ASP A 403 9.94 36.79 -9.48
C ASP A 403 10.23 36.84 -10.97
N GLY A 404 9.65 37.82 -11.66
CA GLY A 404 9.69 37.93 -13.12
C GLY A 404 8.65 37.05 -13.83
N PHE A 405 8.02 36.10 -13.13
CA PHE A 405 7.01 35.17 -13.65
C PHE A 405 5.80 35.10 -12.70
N PRO A 406 4.99 36.17 -12.63
CA PRO A 406 3.99 36.35 -11.57
C PRO A 406 2.68 35.57 -11.77
N VAL A 407 2.50 34.87 -12.91
CA VAL A 407 1.23 34.22 -13.28
C VAL A 407 1.47 32.75 -13.59
N SER A 408 0.53 31.89 -13.18
CA SER A 408 0.50 30.49 -13.60
C SER A 408 0.32 30.36 -15.12
N ASN A 409 0.93 29.33 -15.70
CA ASN A 409 0.72 28.94 -17.10
C ASN A 409 0.10 27.54 -17.22
N GLY A 410 -0.64 27.13 -16.18
CA GLY A 410 -1.40 25.88 -16.14
C GLY A 410 -0.51 24.64 -16.09
N HIS A 411 0.53 24.68 -15.26
CA HIS A 411 1.43 23.54 -15.01
C HIS A 411 1.40 23.08 -13.53
N GLY A 412 0.39 23.47 -12.75
CA GLY A 412 0.16 23.02 -11.38
C GLY A 412 -0.43 21.61 -11.34
N ARG A 413 0.40 20.58 -11.18
CA ARG A 413 -0.03 19.16 -11.28
C ARG A 413 0.26 18.33 -10.03
N THR A 414 -0.56 17.31 -9.82
CA THR A 414 -0.42 16.31 -8.75
C THR A 414 -1.07 14.98 -9.16
N SER A 415 -0.85 13.95 -8.35
CA SER A 415 -1.57 12.68 -8.47
C SER A 415 -2.11 12.29 -7.10
N GLY A 416 -3.34 11.76 -7.06
CA GLY A 416 -3.97 11.32 -5.82
C GLY A 416 -4.21 12.47 -4.84
N GLY A 417 -3.96 12.23 -3.56
CA GLY A 417 -4.34 13.13 -2.46
C GLY A 417 -3.52 14.42 -2.29
N GLY A 418 -2.49 14.65 -3.12
CA GLY A 418 -1.46 15.69 -2.93
C GLY A 418 -1.90 17.12 -3.28
N ASP A 419 -1.11 18.11 -2.84
CA ASP A 419 -1.24 19.50 -3.30
C ASP A 419 -0.48 19.68 -4.63
N PRO A 420 -0.99 20.44 -5.63
CA PRO A 420 -0.31 20.64 -6.91
C PRO A 420 0.99 21.43 -6.77
N VAL A 421 2.00 21.11 -7.57
CA VAL A 421 3.20 21.94 -7.74
C VAL A 421 3.46 22.14 -9.24
N SER A 422 4.40 23.01 -9.61
CA SER A 422 4.72 23.18 -11.03
C SER A 422 5.37 21.91 -11.57
N ARG A 423 4.83 21.30 -12.63
CA ARG A 423 5.28 20.02 -13.17
C ARG A 423 5.31 20.03 -14.69
N GLN A 424 6.19 19.21 -15.26
CA GLN A 424 6.27 18.95 -16.69
C GLN A 424 4.99 18.30 -17.24
N SER A 425 4.74 18.44 -18.55
CA SER A 425 3.65 17.82 -19.31
C SER A 425 4.18 16.96 -20.46
N ASN A 426 4.01 17.40 -21.70
CA ASN A 426 4.74 16.90 -22.86
C ASN A 426 5.96 17.81 -23.05
N LEU A 427 7.17 17.31 -22.80
CA LEU A 427 8.42 18.01 -23.04
C LEU A 427 8.90 17.72 -24.46
N ILE A 428 9.07 18.75 -25.28
CA ILE A 428 9.47 18.62 -26.68
C ILE A 428 10.77 19.37 -26.92
N ILE A 429 11.70 18.69 -27.60
CA ILE A 429 12.97 19.21 -28.04
C ILE A 429 13.00 19.14 -29.57
N GLU A 430 13.28 20.27 -30.21
CA GLU A 430 13.40 20.40 -31.67
C GLU A 430 14.67 21.15 -32.04
N THR A 431 15.09 21.00 -33.29
CA THR A 431 16.17 21.76 -33.91
C THR A 431 15.71 22.30 -35.26
N ASP A 432 16.07 23.54 -35.59
CA ASP A 432 15.84 24.12 -36.92
C ASP A 432 16.93 23.75 -37.95
N HIS A 433 18.02 23.14 -37.48
CA HIS A 433 19.14 22.66 -38.30
C HIS A 433 19.43 21.18 -38.00
N PRO A 434 18.58 20.26 -38.50
CA PRO A 434 18.74 18.85 -38.21
C PRO A 434 19.82 18.19 -39.08
N TYR A 435 20.50 17.20 -38.51
CA TYR A 435 21.45 16.33 -39.19
C TYR A 435 20.87 14.92 -39.39
N THR A 436 21.33 14.21 -40.41
CA THR A 436 21.03 12.79 -40.57
C THR A 436 21.76 11.95 -39.52
N GLU A 437 21.27 10.73 -39.24
CA GLU A 437 21.95 9.83 -38.30
C GLU A 437 23.39 9.52 -38.72
N ASP A 438 23.66 9.38 -40.02
CA ASP A 438 25.00 9.18 -40.57
C ASP A 438 25.92 10.39 -40.35
N GLU A 439 25.39 11.61 -40.47
CA GLU A 439 26.14 12.83 -40.17
C GLU A 439 26.46 12.95 -38.67
N LEU A 440 25.48 12.69 -37.79
CA LEU A 440 25.71 12.65 -36.34
C LEU A 440 26.75 11.58 -35.96
N ARG A 441 26.69 10.41 -36.60
CA ARG A 441 27.68 9.34 -36.43
C ARG A 441 29.07 9.78 -36.92
N ALA A 442 29.15 10.49 -38.04
CA ALA A 442 30.41 11.05 -38.52
C ALA A 442 30.98 12.11 -37.56
N MET A 443 30.12 12.94 -36.95
CA MET A 443 30.52 13.88 -35.89
C MET A 443 31.05 13.16 -34.66
N LEU A 444 30.35 12.11 -34.20
CA LEU A 444 30.77 11.27 -33.08
C LEU A 444 32.17 10.69 -33.31
N VAL A 445 32.40 10.08 -34.49
CA VAL A 445 33.70 9.49 -34.85
C VAL A 445 34.77 10.57 -34.95
N LYS A 446 34.48 11.73 -35.55
CA LYS A 446 35.42 12.85 -35.67
C LYS A 446 35.83 13.40 -34.32
N GLU A 447 34.87 13.62 -33.42
CA GLU A 447 35.14 14.14 -32.07
C GLU A 447 35.87 13.10 -31.22
N ALA A 448 35.52 11.81 -31.32
CA ALA A 448 36.23 10.76 -30.62
C ALA A 448 37.71 10.69 -31.05
N LYS A 449 38.01 10.79 -32.36
CA LYS A 449 39.38 10.90 -32.88
C LYS A 449 40.11 12.12 -32.32
N LYS A 450 39.45 13.28 -32.32
CA LYS A 450 40.01 14.54 -31.80
C LYS A 450 40.35 14.45 -30.32
N GLN A 451 39.54 13.74 -29.53
CA GLN A 451 39.76 13.51 -28.10
C GLN A 451 40.68 12.31 -27.80
N GLY A 452 41.26 11.66 -28.82
CA GLY A 452 42.12 10.49 -28.66
C GLY A 452 41.41 9.25 -28.11
N LYS A 453 40.10 9.13 -28.34
CA LYS A 453 39.27 7.99 -27.90
C LYS A 453 39.18 6.94 -29.00
N GLU A 454 39.21 5.67 -28.62
CA GLU A 454 39.02 4.54 -29.55
C GLU A 454 37.57 4.46 -30.06
N TYR A 455 36.62 4.97 -29.27
CA TYR A 455 35.20 4.95 -29.57
C TYR A 455 34.47 6.13 -28.94
N GLY A 456 33.31 6.44 -29.51
CA GLY A 456 32.23 7.21 -28.87
C GLY A 456 31.11 6.29 -28.39
N TYR A 457 30.18 6.79 -27.59
CA TYR A 457 29.00 6.00 -27.19
C TYR A 457 27.75 6.36 -27.98
N TYR A 458 26.88 5.37 -28.19
CA TYR A 458 25.51 5.56 -28.65
C TYR A 458 24.51 4.94 -27.66
N PHE A 459 23.71 5.79 -27.02
CA PHE A 459 22.68 5.40 -26.05
C PHE A 459 21.36 5.17 -26.77
N ARG A 460 20.99 3.90 -26.96
CA ARG A 460 19.82 3.50 -27.75
C ARG A 460 18.54 3.41 -26.93
N THR A 461 18.63 2.85 -25.72
CA THR A 461 17.45 2.63 -24.87
C THR A 461 17.76 3.01 -23.43
N VAL A 462 16.77 3.60 -22.76
CA VAL A 462 16.79 4.07 -21.38
C VAL A 462 15.54 3.58 -20.65
N THR A 463 15.60 3.42 -19.33
CA THR A 463 14.40 3.13 -18.51
C THR A 463 13.87 4.36 -17.80
N SER A 464 14.72 5.01 -17.01
CA SER A 464 14.36 6.11 -16.12
C SER A 464 15.62 6.89 -15.75
N GLY A 465 15.43 7.95 -14.96
CA GLY A 465 16.50 8.66 -14.29
C GLY A 465 16.02 9.26 -12.97
N PHE A 466 16.92 10.00 -12.34
CA PHE A 466 16.59 10.90 -11.25
C PHE A 466 17.52 12.11 -11.28
N THR A 467 17.08 13.21 -10.67
CA THR A 467 17.91 14.40 -10.52
C THR A 467 17.79 15.01 -9.12
N TYR A 468 18.91 15.49 -8.61
CA TYR A 468 18.97 16.36 -7.44
C TYR A 468 19.17 17.80 -7.90
N THR A 469 18.26 18.69 -7.51
CA THR A 469 18.20 20.09 -7.94
C THR A 469 18.92 21.04 -6.98
N GLY A 470 19.71 20.53 -6.03
CA GLY A 470 20.38 21.33 -5.01
C GLY A 470 19.52 21.68 -3.80
N GLU A 471 18.25 21.30 -3.81
CA GLU A 471 17.33 21.51 -2.70
C GLU A 471 17.80 20.75 -1.43
N GLY A 472 17.59 21.36 -0.25
CA GLY A 472 18.00 20.78 1.04
C GLY A 472 19.52 20.64 1.24
N GLY A 473 20.35 21.31 0.43
CA GLY A 473 21.80 21.18 0.46
C GLY A 473 22.33 19.95 -0.29
N SER A 474 21.49 19.30 -1.12
CA SER A 474 21.92 18.22 -2.01
C SER A 474 22.91 18.72 -3.07
N LEU A 475 23.73 17.80 -3.61
CA LEU A 475 24.58 18.11 -4.76
C LEU A 475 23.70 18.28 -6.01
N ASN A 476 24.04 19.22 -6.88
CA ASN A 476 23.40 19.36 -8.19
C ASN A 476 23.89 18.25 -9.13
N SER A 477 23.16 17.14 -9.21
CA SER A 477 23.52 15.99 -10.03
C SER A 477 22.31 15.34 -10.69
N PHE A 478 22.58 14.49 -11.67
CA PHE A 478 21.57 13.63 -12.26
C PHE A 478 22.14 12.24 -12.52
N ASN A 479 21.25 11.28 -12.68
CA ASN A 479 21.55 9.96 -13.17
C ASN A 479 20.48 9.56 -14.19
N VAL A 480 20.92 9.06 -15.33
CA VAL A 480 20.06 8.35 -16.28
C VAL A 480 20.52 6.91 -16.30
N THR A 481 19.56 5.98 -16.37
CA THR A 481 19.79 4.53 -16.39
C THR A 481 19.57 3.97 -17.81
N PRO A 482 20.61 3.92 -18.66
CA PRO A 482 20.58 3.22 -19.93
C PRO A 482 20.32 1.72 -19.75
N LEU A 483 19.65 1.15 -20.75
CA LEU A 483 19.46 -0.29 -20.92
C LEU A 483 20.30 -0.85 -22.07
N GLU A 484 20.52 -0.07 -23.12
CA GLU A 484 21.34 -0.45 -24.28
C GLU A 484 22.27 0.68 -24.70
N VAL A 485 23.57 0.39 -24.73
CA VAL A 485 24.63 1.33 -25.12
C VAL A 485 25.59 0.63 -26.09
N TYR A 486 25.99 1.33 -27.15
CA TYR A 486 26.93 0.80 -28.14
C TYR A 486 28.21 1.63 -28.15
N ARG A 487 29.36 0.98 -28.23
CA ARG A 487 30.63 1.59 -28.62
C ARG A 487 30.64 1.75 -30.13
N VAL A 488 30.75 2.98 -30.61
CA VAL A 488 30.93 3.31 -32.02
C VAL A 488 32.40 3.59 -32.25
N PHE A 489 33.09 2.66 -32.92
CA PHE A 489 34.54 2.71 -33.07
C PHE A 489 34.98 3.67 -34.18
N VAL A 490 36.09 4.36 -33.92
CA VAL A 490 36.61 5.37 -34.86
C VAL A 490 37.33 4.78 -36.08
N ASP A 491 37.67 3.48 -36.01
CA ASP A 491 38.37 2.73 -37.05
C ASP A 491 37.43 1.98 -38.01
N GLY A 492 36.11 2.08 -37.80
CA GLY A 492 35.09 1.51 -38.67
C GLY A 492 34.76 0.04 -38.41
N ARG A 493 35.26 -0.58 -37.34
CA ARG A 493 34.76 -1.92 -36.95
C ARG A 493 33.29 -1.84 -36.49
N PRO A 494 32.54 -2.96 -36.52
CA PRO A 494 31.13 -2.97 -36.13
C PRO A 494 30.90 -2.46 -34.70
N ASP A 495 29.79 -1.75 -34.50
CA ASP A 495 29.38 -1.26 -33.19
C ASP A 495 29.30 -2.40 -32.17
N GLN A 496 29.84 -2.19 -30.97
CA GLN A 496 29.83 -3.20 -29.91
C GLN A 496 28.83 -2.81 -28.83
N LEU A 497 27.82 -3.64 -28.63
CA LEU A 497 26.92 -3.54 -27.47
C LEU A 497 27.72 -3.69 -26.17
N VAL A 498 27.46 -2.81 -25.20
CA VAL A 498 28.01 -2.86 -23.85
C VAL A 498 26.91 -2.71 -22.82
N ARG A 499 27.17 -3.15 -21.58
CA ARG A 499 26.24 -3.06 -20.46
C ARG A 499 26.87 -2.45 -19.21
N GLY A 500 26.04 -2.13 -18.22
CA GLY A 500 26.49 -1.60 -16.94
C GLY A 500 26.95 -0.14 -17.01
N VAL A 501 26.35 0.65 -17.90
CA VAL A 501 26.62 2.08 -18.06
C VAL A 501 25.54 2.86 -17.32
N ASP A 502 25.93 3.73 -16.40
CA ASP A 502 25.06 4.77 -15.86
C ASP A 502 25.58 6.14 -16.29
N LEU A 503 24.71 6.96 -16.88
CA LEU A 503 25.05 8.30 -17.34
C LEU A 503 24.87 9.27 -16.16
N ILE A 504 25.95 9.94 -15.77
CA ILE A 504 25.99 10.82 -14.61
C ILE A 504 26.56 12.18 -14.99
N GLY A 505 26.37 13.15 -14.11
CA GLY A 505 27.10 14.41 -14.20
C GLY A 505 26.40 15.54 -13.48
N THR A 506 26.89 16.74 -13.72
CA THR A 506 26.21 17.96 -13.35
C THR A 506 25.47 18.52 -14.57
N PRO A 507 24.23 19.01 -14.41
CA PRO A 507 23.44 19.52 -15.53
C PRO A 507 24.16 20.60 -16.34
N LEU A 508 24.71 21.62 -15.67
CA LEU A 508 25.40 22.74 -16.35
C LEU A 508 26.57 22.29 -17.23
N SER A 509 27.38 21.34 -16.75
CA SER A 509 28.48 20.79 -17.54
C SER A 509 27.95 20.09 -18.79
N MET A 510 26.89 19.28 -18.64
CA MET A 510 26.34 18.51 -19.75
C MET A 510 25.65 19.37 -20.81
N PHE A 511 24.96 20.45 -20.43
CA PHE A 511 24.33 21.38 -21.38
C PHE A 511 25.34 21.98 -22.36
N SER A 512 26.48 22.44 -21.84
CA SER A 512 27.51 23.07 -22.66
C SER A 512 28.13 22.15 -23.72
N ASN A 513 27.86 20.85 -23.66
CA ASN A 513 28.36 19.85 -24.58
C ASN A 513 27.35 19.42 -25.65
N ILE A 514 26.08 19.80 -25.55
CA ILE A 514 25.09 19.50 -26.59
C ILE A 514 25.42 20.35 -27.82
N SER A 515 25.68 19.71 -28.96
CA SER A 515 26.25 20.38 -30.14
C SER A 515 25.38 20.27 -31.39
N ALA A 516 24.66 19.17 -31.57
CA ALA A 516 23.84 18.94 -32.76
C ALA A 516 22.67 17.99 -32.45
N ALA A 517 21.64 18.02 -33.30
CA ALA A 517 20.46 17.16 -33.19
C ALA A 517 20.03 16.64 -34.56
N GLY A 518 19.32 15.53 -34.55
CA GLY A 518 18.79 14.89 -35.75
C GLY A 518 17.45 15.44 -36.22
N ASN A 519 16.96 14.94 -37.36
CA ASN A 519 15.64 15.27 -37.91
C ASN A 519 14.49 14.40 -37.39
N ASP A 520 14.78 13.24 -36.80
CA ASP A 520 13.78 12.23 -36.47
C ASP A 520 13.46 12.17 -34.96
N PRO A 521 12.44 12.92 -34.49
CA PRO A 521 12.01 12.88 -33.10
C PRO A 521 11.32 11.56 -32.74
N SER A 522 11.65 11.03 -31.56
CA SER A 522 11.00 9.85 -30.98
C SER A 522 10.25 10.19 -29.70
N VAL A 523 9.18 9.47 -29.44
CA VAL A 523 8.33 9.64 -28.26
C VAL A 523 8.73 8.64 -27.17
N PHE A 524 8.93 9.15 -25.95
CA PHE A 524 9.07 8.37 -24.74
C PHE A 524 7.90 8.68 -23.79
N THR A 525 7.09 7.66 -23.51
CA THR A 525 5.96 7.77 -22.57
C THR A 525 6.40 7.32 -21.18
N GLY A 526 6.07 8.11 -20.15
CA GLY A 526 6.48 7.81 -18.79
C GLY A 526 5.58 8.43 -17.72
N SER A 527 5.91 8.12 -16.47
CA SER A 527 5.34 8.77 -15.29
C SER A 527 6.47 9.45 -14.52
N CYS A 528 6.29 10.72 -14.19
CA CYS A 528 7.29 11.55 -13.50
C CYS A 528 6.93 11.65 -12.01
N GLY A 529 7.84 11.28 -11.12
CA GLY A 529 7.67 11.41 -9.67
C GLY A 529 8.21 12.73 -9.14
N ALA A 530 7.45 13.39 -8.26
CA ALA A 530 7.91 14.52 -7.45
C ALA A 530 7.14 14.53 -6.12
N GLU A 531 7.32 15.57 -5.30
CA GLU A 531 6.61 15.73 -4.02
C GLU A 531 5.08 15.67 -4.18
N SER A 532 4.54 16.22 -5.28
CA SER A 532 3.11 16.16 -5.61
C SER A 532 2.62 14.80 -6.14
N GLY A 533 3.49 13.79 -6.21
CA GLY A 533 3.20 12.45 -6.68
C GLY A 533 3.62 12.17 -8.13
N TRP A 534 3.11 11.06 -8.68
CA TRP A 534 3.43 10.53 -10.01
C TRP A 534 2.47 11.03 -11.07
N VAL A 535 2.89 12.00 -11.88
CA VAL A 535 2.07 12.56 -12.95
C VAL A 535 2.47 11.97 -14.30
N PRO A 536 1.52 11.74 -15.22
CA PRO A 536 1.82 11.25 -16.56
C PRO A 536 2.53 12.33 -17.37
N VAL A 537 3.60 11.95 -18.06
CA VAL A 537 4.42 12.84 -18.89
C VAL A 537 4.79 12.17 -20.21
N THR A 538 5.24 12.96 -21.17
CA THR A 538 5.81 12.46 -22.41
C THR A 538 7.03 13.29 -22.77
N ALA A 539 8.13 12.66 -23.13
CA ALA A 539 9.34 13.34 -23.61
C ALA A 539 9.52 13.02 -25.09
N ILE A 540 9.75 14.06 -25.89
CA ILE A 540 9.91 13.98 -27.34
C ILE A 540 11.22 14.66 -27.69
N SER A 541 12.11 13.92 -28.32
CA SER A 541 13.41 14.45 -28.72
C SER A 541 13.91 13.74 -29.97
N PRO A 542 14.64 14.43 -30.85
CA PRO A 542 15.50 13.78 -31.84
C PRO A 542 16.71 13.13 -31.16
N THR A 543 17.45 12.33 -31.92
CA THR A 543 18.80 11.93 -31.54
C THR A 543 19.67 13.17 -31.39
N ILE A 544 20.41 13.29 -30.29
CA ILE A 544 21.35 14.40 -30.07
C ILE A 544 22.80 13.91 -30.09
N PHE A 545 23.70 14.80 -30.48
CA PHE A 545 25.14 14.64 -30.35
C PHE A 545 25.67 15.52 -29.22
N VAL A 546 26.40 14.91 -28.30
CA VAL A 546 27.01 15.54 -27.14
C VAL A 546 28.52 15.33 -27.21
N SER A 547 29.30 16.40 -27.20
CA SER A 547 30.76 16.36 -27.34
C SER A 547 31.47 15.69 -26.17
N GLN A 548 30.84 15.72 -24.98
CA GLN A 548 31.37 15.09 -23.79
C GLN A 548 30.24 14.68 -22.84
N ILE A 549 30.25 13.41 -22.45
CA ILE A 549 29.45 12.86 -21.36
C ILE A 549 30.36 12.23 -20.31
N GLU A 550 29.80 11.93 -19.14
CA GLU A 550 30.45 11.14 -18.10
C GLU A 550 29.60 9.92 -17.77
N THR A 551 30.22 8.75 -17.78
CA THR A 551 29.57 7.52 -17.33
C THR A 551 30.34 6.90 -16.18
N GLN A 552 29.58 6.29 -15.28
CA GLN A 552 30.13 5.40 -14.27
C GLN A 552 29.71 3.97 -14.55
N ARG A 553 30.50 3.04 -14.02
CA ARG A 553 30.14 1.63 -14.04
C ARG A 553 29.03 1.39 -13.02
N ARG A 554 27.96 0.72 -13.44
CA ARG A 554 26.91 0.24 -12.53
C ARG A 554 27.53 -0.69 -11.50
N GLU A 555 27.09 -0.56 -10.24
CA GLU A 555 27.60 -1.39 -9.15
C GLU A 555 27.52 -2.87 -9.51
N GLN A 556 28.62 -3.60 -9.28
CA GLN A 556 28.64 -5.03 -9.52
C GLN A 556 27.79 -5.72 -8.47
N ALA A 557 26.68 -6.33 -8.90
CA ALA A 557 25.92 -7.24 -8.05
C ALA A 557 26.84 -8.38 -7.61
N ARG A 558 26.90 -8.64 -6.29
CA ARG A 558 27.70 -9.74 -5.73
C ARG A 558 27.00 -11.10 -5.81
N ASP A 559 25.73 -11.09 -6.19
CA ASP A 559 24.91 -12.27 -6.26
C ASP A 559 25.16 -13.04 -7.55
N ILE A 560 25.69 -14.26 -7.42
CA ILE A 560 25.84 -15.17 -8.56
C ILE A 560 24.47 -15.52 -9.19
N PRO A 561 24.46 -15.96 -10.47
CA PRO A 561 23.29 -16.53 -11.13
C PRO A 561 22.64 -17.68 -10.36
N PRO A 562 21.39 -18.06 -10.67
CA PRO A 562 20.78 -19.24 -10.11
C PRO A 562 21.64 -20.49 -10.30
N VAL A 563 21.78 -21.29 -9.24
CA VAL A 563 22.64 -22.49 -9.21
C VAL A 563 22.15 -23.54 -10.22
N LEU A 564 20.83 -23.71 -10.32
CA LEU A 564 20.19 -24.55 -11.32
C LEU A 564 19.62 -23.68 -12.44
N PRO A 565 19.58 -24.14 -13.70
CA PRO A 565 18.87 -23.44 -14.79
C PRO A 565 17.37 -23.32 -14.47
N SER A 566 16.58 -22.57 -15.25
CA SER A 566 15.13 -22.61 -15.05
C SER A 566 14.57 -24.02 -15.35
N PRO A 567 13.41 -24.41 -14.77
CA PRO A 567 12.74 -25.63 -15.18
C PRO A 567 12.35 -25.56 -16.66
N LYS A 568 12.41 -26.70 -17.36
CA LYS A 568 11.93 -26.81 -18.74
C LYS A 568 10.40 -26.93 -18.74
N PRO A 569 9.68 -26.27 -19.67
CA PRO A 569 8.23 -26.42 -19.77
C PRO A 569 7.82 -27.87 -20.07
N GLU A 570 6.83 -28.39 -19.34
CA GLU A 570 6.23 -29.71 -19.57
C GLU A 570 4.76 -29.62 -20.02
N ASN A 571 4.12 -28.44 -19.96
CA ASN A 571 2.73 -28.22 -20.37
C ASN A 571 1.74 -29.26 -19.80
N ARG A 572 1.88 -29.61 -18.52
CA ARG A 572 0.92 -30.52 -17.87
C ARG A 572 -0.41 -29.79 -17.67
N VAL A 573 -1.44 -30.26 -18.35
CA VAL A 573 -2.82 -29.80 -18.18
C VAL A 573 -3.60 -30.91 -17.50
N THR A 574 -4.09 -30.65 -16.29
CA THR A 574 -5.10 -31.49 -15.63
C THR A 574 -6.27 -30.61 -15.21
N GLU A 575 -7.47 -31.18 -15.12
CA GLU A 575 -8.66 -30.43 -14.68
C GLU A 575 -8.69 -30.22 -13.15
N ASN A 576 -7.88 -30.97 -12.40
CA ASN A 576 -7.83 -30.91 -10.93
C ASN A 576 -6.74 -29.93 -10.45
N THR A 577 -7.18 -28.80 -9.88
CA THR A 577 -6.31 -27.75 -9.34
C THR A 577 -5.29 -28.28 -8.34
N ASP A 578 -5.70 -29.13 -7.40
CA ASP A 578 -4.81 -29.62 -6.34
C ASP A 578 -3.71 -30.53 -6.89
N GLU A 579 -4.06 -31.36 -7.87
CA GLU A 579 -3.10 -32.24 -8.55
C GLU A 579 -2.03 -31.45 -9.29
N VAL A 580 -2.42 -30.38 -10.01
CA VAL A 580 -1.45 -29.50 -10.70
C VAL A 580 -0.51 -28.86 -9.70
N ILE A 581 -1.06 -28.29 -8.62
CA ILE A 581 -0.27 -27.61 -7.58
C ILE A 581 0.71 -28.59 -6.93
N PHE A 582 0.25 -29.73 -6.42
CA PHE A 582 1.14 -30.69 -5.77
C PHE A 582 2.14 -31.31 -6.72
N ALA A 583 1.78 -31.56 -7.99
CA ALA A 583 2.73 -32.03 -9.00
C ALA A 583 3.84 -31.01 -9.25
N ALA A 584 3.50 -29.72 -9.40
CA ALA A 584 4.47 -28.65 -9.61
C ALA A 584 5.41 -28.52 -8.40
N LEU A 585 4.85 -28.47 -7.19
CA LEU A 585 5.61 -28.42 -5.94
C LEU A 585 6.56 -29.62 -5.81
N ARG A 586 6.07 -30.83 -6.08
CA ARG A 586 6.86 -32.06 -5.98
C ARG A 586 8.02 -32.05 -6.98
N SER A 587 7.76 -31.72 -8.24
CA SER A 587 8.78 -31.70 -9.28
C SER A 587 9.93 -30.73 -8.96
N GLU A 588 9.63 -29.51 -8.48
CA GLU A 588 10.72 -28.60 -8.07
C GLU A 588 11.36 -28.98 -6.74
N LEU A 589 10.62 -29.58 -5.81
CA LEU A 589 11.18 -30.02 -4.54
C LEU A 589 12.23 -31.10 -4.79
N ASP A 590 11.88 -32.14 -5.56
CA ASP A 590 12.77 -33.26 -5.86
C ASP A 590 14.01 -32.79 -6.63
N ARG A 591 13.82 -31.86 -7.57
CA ARG A 591 14.89 -31.25 -8.35
C ARG A 591 15.87 -30.46 -7.49
N ASN A 592 15.38 -29.57 -6.64
CA ASN A 592 16.22 -28.78 -5.75
C ASN A 592 16.90 -29.65 -4.69
N HIS A 593 16.19 -30.62 -4.12
CA HIS A 593 16.75 -31.55 -3.15
C HIS A 593 17.90 -32.40 -3.74
N ALA A 594 17.81 -32.81 -5.00
CA ALA A 594 18.84 -33.63 -5.65
C ALA A 594 20.09 -32.82 -6.04
N ALA A 595 19.90 -31.63 -6.61
CA ALA A 595 20.92 -30.94 -7.41
C ALA A 595 21.29 -29.53 -6.94
N LEU A 596 20.54 -28.89 -6.03
CA LEU A 596 20.83 -27.52 -5.60
C LEU A 596 22.02 -27.50 -4.63
N ILE A 597 23.21 -27.28 -5.16
CA ILE A 597 24.45 -27.25 -4.39
C ILE A 597 25.49 -26.34 -5.05
N LEU A 598 26.11 -25.47 -4.25
CA LEU A 598 27.32 -24.75 -4.66
C LEU A 598 28.59 -25.56 -4.36
N PRO A 599 29.67 -25.41 -5.14
CA PRO A 599 30.95 -26.04 -4.84
C PRO A 599 31.37 -25.79 -3.38
N ASN A 600 31.82 -26.83 -2.68
CA ASN A 600 32.23 -26.81 -1.28
C ASN A 600 31.16 -26.33 -0.27
N SER A 601 29.88 -26.36 -0.64
CA SER A 601 28.75 -25.97 0.23
C SER A 601 27.87 -27.18 0.57
N PRO A 602 27.17 -27.18 1.72
CA PRO A 602 26.27 -28.27 2.09
C PRO A 602 25.04 -28.34 1.18
N LYS A 603 24.52 -29.56 0.99
CA LYS A 603 23.21 -29.77 0.36
C LYS A 603 22.07 -29.41 1.32
N PRO A 604 20.90 -29.01 0.81
CA PRO A 604 19.67 -28.97 1.59
C PRO A 604 19.35 -30.34 2.18
N TYR A 605 19.06 -30.40 3.48
CA TYR A 605 18.53 -31.62 4.12
C TYR A 605 17.02 -31.56 4.34
N TYR A 606 16.44 -30.34 4.34
CA TYR A 606 15.01 -30.12 4.46
C TYR A 606 14.56 -28.97 3.56
N ILE A 607 13.48 -29.20 2.81
CA ILE A 607 12.80 -28.21 1.97
C ILE A 607 11.31 -28.23 2.33
N SER A 608 10.70 -27.07 2.46
CA SER A 608 9.25 -26.91 2.61
C SER A 608 8.76 -25.82 1.67
N TYR A 609 7.76 -26.16 0.86
CA TYR A 609 7.01 -25.22 0.06
C TYR A 609 5.61 -25.05 0.64
N THR A 610 5.16 -23.81 0.73
CA THR A 610 3.80 -23.45 1.09
C THR A 610 3.17 -22.66 -0.05
N ILE A 611 1.86 -22.79 -0.24
CA ILE A 611 1.07 -21.93 -1.12
C ILE A 611 -0.18 -21.49 -0.37
N SER A 612 -0.54 -20.21 -0.49
CA SER A 612 -1.88 -19.71 -0.23
C SER A 612 -2.51 -19.33 -1.56
N ARG A 613 -3.58 -20.03 -1.93
CA ARG A 613 -4.48 -19.63 -3.01
C ARG A 613 -5.69 -18.97 -2.38
N PHE A 614 -6.00 -17.73 -2.74
CA PHE A 614 -7.00 -16.96 -2.02
C PHE A 614 -7.72 -15.96 -2.91
N ARG A 615 -8.90 -15.52 -2.48
CA ARG A 615 -9.57 -14.32 -2.98
C ARG A 615 -10.14 -13.57 -1.80
N HIS A 616 -10.10 -12.25 -1.85
CA HIS A 616 -10.55 -11.41 -0.75
C HIS A 616 -11.66 -10.48 -1.21
N PHE A 617 -12.43 -9.99 -0.24
CA PHE A 617 -13.43 -8.97 -0.46
C PHE A 617 -13.32 -7.90 0.61
N SER A 618 -13.69 -6.68 0.26
CA SER A 618 -13.82 -5.60 1.22
C SER A 618 -14.88 -4.60 0.77
N VAL A 619 -15.79 -4.28 1.67
CA VAL A 619 -16.84 -3.29 1.48
C VAL A 619 -16.87 -2.39 2.70
N ALA A 620 -16.83 -1.08 2.48
CA ALA A 620 -16.95 -0.11 3.55
C ALA A 620 -18.00 0.95 3.18
N GLY A 621 -18.74 1.39 4.19
CA GLY A 621 -19.78 2.39 4.04
C GLY A 621 -19.94 3.25 5.27
N SER A 622 -20.57 4.39 5.06
CA SER A 622 -20.88 5.38 6.09
C SER A 622 -22.21 6.03 5.75
N LEU A 623 -23.11 6.14 6.73
CA LEU A 623 -24.40 6.83 6.58
C LEU A 623 -25.22 6.38 5.35
N GLY A 624 -25.14 5.09 4.99
CA GLY A 624 -25.83 4.53 3.82
C GLY A 624 -25.02 4.54 2.53
N GLY A 625 -23.98 5.39 2.41
CA GLY A 625 -23.13 5.48 1.23
C GLY A 625 -22.01 4.45 1.22
N ILE A 626 -21.83 3.74 0.10
CA ILE A 626 -20.69 2.83 -0.12
C ILE A 626 -19.47 3.65 -0.52
N LEU A 627 -18.44 3.62 0.33
CA LEU A 627 -17.16 4.31 0.14
C LEU A 627 -16.29 3.57 -0.87
N PHE A 628 -16.21 2.25 -0.73
CA PHE A 628 -15.57 1.37 -1.70
C PHE A 628 -16.12 -0.05 -1.54
N SER A 629 -16.06 -0.81 -2.63
CA SER A 629 -16.46 -2.21 -2.69
C SER A 629 -15.54 -2.91 -3.68
N ASN A 630 -14.89 -3.99 -3.24
CA ASN A 630 -13.99 -4.77 -4.06
C ASN A 630 -14.13 -6.26 -3.74
N VAL A 631 -14.11 -7.07 -4.79
CA VAL A 631 -13.95 -8.52 -4.71
C VAL A 631 -12.82 -8.89 -5.65
N SER A 632 -11.73 -9.39 -5.10
CA SER A 632 -10.57 -9.77 -5.90
C SER A 632 -10.87 -11.05 -6.69
N PRO A 633 -10.23 -11.24 -7.86
CA PRO A 633 -10.11 -12.58 -8.44
C PRO A 633 -9.33 -13.50 -7.48
N TRP A 634 -9.25 -14.79 -7.82
CA TRP A 634 -8.28 -15.68 -7.21
C TRP A 634 -6.87 -15.14 -7.41
N GLN A 635 -6.03 -15.29 -6.39
CA GLN A 635 -4.63 -14.93 -6.34
C GLN A 635 -3.87 -16.11 -5.72
N MET A 636 -2.57 -16.17 -5.95
CA MET A 636 -1.74 -17.24 -5.40
C MET A 636 -0.38 -16.70 -4.98
N ASN A 637 0.00 -17.01 -3.75
CA ASN A 637 1.31 -16.70 -3.19
C ASN A 637 1.93 -17.97 -2.64
N GLY A 638 3.25 -18.07 -2.70
CA GLY A 638 4.03 -19.18 -2.18
C GLY A 638 5.05 -18.75 -1.13
N GLY A 639 5.65 -19.73 -0.49
CA GLY A 639 6.76 -19.56 0.44
C GLY A 639 7.73 -20.72 0.35
N THR A 640 9.03 -20.43 0.31
CA THR A 640 10.08 -21.45 0.33
C THR A 640 10.90 -21.36 1.60
N ARG A 641 10.92 -22.46 2.35
CA ARG A 641 11.86 -22.69 3.44
C ARG A 641 12.87 -23.75 3.03
N MET A 642 14.14 -23.50 3.34
CA MET A 642 15.22 -24.45 3.07
C MET A 642 16.22 -24.47 4.22
N MET A 643 16.57 -25.68 4.67
CA MET A 643 17.49 -25.89 5.78
C MET A 643 18.72 -26.67 5.33
N LEU A 644 19.88 -26.23 5.81
CA LEU A 644 21.21 -26.80 5.59
C LEU A 644 21.75 -27.38 6.90
N GLY A 645 22.67 -28.35 6.82
CA GLY A 645 23.18 -29.07 7.98
C GLY A 645 22.38 -30.35 8.24
N ASN A 646 21.84 -30.51 9.45
CA ASN A 646 21.02 -31.64 9.85
C ASN A 646 20.08 -31.27 11.01
N TYR A 647 19.27 -32.23 11.47
CA TYR A 647 18.32 -32.03 12.59
C TYR A 647 18.98 -31.63 13.92
N GLN A 648 20.24 -32.03 14.15
CA GLN A 648 20.98 -31.64 15.36
C GLN A 648 21.52 -30.21 15.26
N ARG A 649 22.05 -29.84 14.09
CA ARG A 649 22.67 -28.54 13.85
C ARG A 649 22.35 -28.04 12.45
N ASN A 650 21.61 -26.95 12.38
CA ASN A 650 21.14 -26.34 11.15
C ASN A 650 21.41 -24.81 11.11
N ASN A 651 20.97 -24.16 10.04
CA ASN A 651 21.14 -22.73 9.80
C ASN A 651 20.08 -21.81 10.45
N ASP A 652 19.13 -22.33 11.21
CA ASP A 652 18.04 -21.51 11.77
C ASP A 652 18.54 -20.66 12.95
N VAL A 653 18.63 -19.35 12.74
CA VAL A 653 19.10 -18.39 13.74
C VAL A 653 17.98 -17.82 14.61
N GLN A 654 16.74 -17.82 14.10
CA GLN A 654 15.59 -17.25 14.80
C GLN A 654 14.71 -18.32 15.45
N TYR A 655 14.91 -19.59 15.10
CA TYR A 655 14.09 -20.70 15.54
C TYR A 655 12.60 -20.44 15.28
N MET A 656 12.31 -19.88 14.11
CA MET A 656 10.97 -19.64 13.61
C MET A 656 10.92 -19.94 12.13
N GLU A 657 9.72 -20.13 11.59
CA GLU A 657 9.60 -20.38 10.17
C GLU A 657 9.98 -19.12 9.37
N GLN A 658 11.10 -19.22 8.66
CA GLN A 658 11.57 -18.23 7.71
C GLN A 658 11.36 -18.75 6.30
N ILE A 659 10.70 -17.95 5.48
CA ILE A 659 10.46 -18.24 4.07
C ILE A 659 10.99 -17.11 3.19
N VAL A 660 11.41 -17.45 1.97
CA VAL A 660 11.40 -16.49 0.86
C VAL A 660 10.00 -16.52 0.25
N PRO A 661 9.24 -15.40 0.25
CA PRO A 661 7.92 -15.34 -0.36
C PRO A 661 8.02 -15.44 -1.90
N VAL A 662 6.97 -15.98 -2.52
CA VAL A 662 6.88 -16.19 -3.97
C VAL A 662 5.56 -15.61 -4.45
N GLN A 663 5.60 -14.72 -5.45
CA GLN A 663 4.38 -14.30 -6.15
C GLN A 663 4.09 -15.31 -7.26
N LEU A 664 2.90 -15.89 -7.28
CA LEU A 664 2.49 -16.91 -8.24
C LEU A 664 1.31 -16.40 -9.08
N PRO A 665 1.11 -16.93 -10.30
CA PRO A 665 -0.05 -16.55 -11.10
C PRO A 665 -1.36 -16.91 -10.40
N ALA A 666 -2.41 -16.12 -10.61
CA ALA A 666 -3.76 -16.44 -10.18
C ALA A 666 -4.28 -17.71 -10.86
N GLU A 667 -3.90 -17.89 -12.12
CA GLU A 667 -4.18 -19.09 -12.90
C GLU A 667 -3.23 -20.23 -12.51
N VAL A 668 -3.81 -21.40 -12.31
CA VAL A 668 -3.06 -22.60 -11.91
C VAL A 668 -2.36 -23.17 -13.14
N ASP A 669 -1.09 -22.79 -13.32
CA ASP A 669 -0.21 -23.26 -14.39
C ASP A 669 0.99 -24.01 -13.79
N TYR A 670 1.14 -25.28 -14.19
CA TYR A 670 2.20 -26.17 -13.70
C TYR A 670 3.60 -25.56 -13.88
N ASP A 671 3.91 -25.04 -15.06
CA ASP A 671 5.26 -24.58 -15.40
C ASP A 671 5.60 -23.26 -14.72
N VAL A 672 4.62 -22.35 -14.62
CA VAL A 672 4.82 -21.06 -13.96
C VAL A 672 4.96 -21.22 -12.44
N ILE A 673 4.21 -22.14 -11.81
CA ILE A 673 4.39 -22.48 -10.39
C ILE A 673 5.82 -22.98 -10.15
N ARG A 674 6.29 -23.93 -10.96
CA ARG A 674 7.65 -24.47 -10.85
C ARG A 674 8.71 -23.37 -11.00
N ARG A 675 8.50 -22.46 -11.94
CA ARG A 675 9.43 -21.34 -12.17
C ARG A 675 9.52 -20.42 -10.95
N GLY A 676 8.40 -20.10 -10.29
CA GLY A 676 8.40 -19.32 -9.06
C GLY A 676 9.20 -20.00 -7.93
N PHE A 677 8.97 -21.31 -7.72
CA PHE A 677 9.69 -22.07 -6.68
C PHE A 677 11.15 -22.36 -7.01
N TRP A 678 11.54 -22.38 -8.28
CA TRP A 678 12.95 -22.45 -8.69
C TRP A 678 13.73 -21.22 -8.21
N GLU A 679 13.21 -20.03 -8.50
CA GLU A 679 13.86 -18.76 -8.13
C GLU A 679 13.92 -18.58 -6.62
N SER A 680 12.82 -18.81 -5.91
CA SER A 680 12.76 -18.67 -4.46
C SER A 680 13.62 -19.71 -3.73
N SER A 681 13.76 -20.92 -4.27
CA SER A 681 14.65 -21.94 -3.72
C SER A 681 16.12 -21.58 -3.85
N ASP A 682 16.53 -21.01 -4.99
CA ASP A 682 17.88 -20.51 -5.18
C ASP A 682 18.20 -19.36 -4.20
N MET A 683 17.28 -18.41 -4.04
CA MET A 683 17.40 -17.31 -3.07
C MET A 683 17.49 -17.84 -1.64
N MET A 684 16.59 -18.76 -1.26
CA MET A 684 16.57 -19.32 0.10
C MET A 684 17.82 -20.16 0.39
N TYR A 685 18.35 -20.90 -0.60
CA TYR A 685 19.60 -21.64 -0.45
C TYR A 685 20.78 -20.72 -0.13
N LYS A 686 20.94 -19.64 -0.90
CA LYS A 686 22.00 -18.63 -0.71
C LYS A 686 21.85 -17.91 0.64
N TYR A 687 20.63 -17.54 1.02
CA TYR A 687 20.33 -16.96 2.33
C TYR A 687 20.68 -17.94 3.47
N SER A 688 20.30 -19.22 3.34
CA SER A 688 20.58 -20.25 4.35
C SER A 688 22.08 -20.51 4.53
N LEU A 689 22.90 -20.40 3.48
CA LEU A 689 24.37 -20.47 3.60
C LEU A 689 24.91 -19.32 4.46
N GLY A 690 24.43 -18.10 4.23
CA GLY A 690 24.80 -16.93 5.05
C GLY A 690 24.39 -17.09 6.52
N MET A 691 23.17 -17.56 6.76
CA MET A 691 22.67 -17.81 8.12
C MET A 691 23.44 -18.93 8.83
N MET A 692 23.85 -19.97 8.10
CA MET A 692 24.68 -21.05 8.66
C MET A 692 26.03 -20.53 9.17
N ALA A 693 26.70 -19.68 8.38
CA ALA A 693 27.96 -19.05 8.76
C ALA A 693 27.78 -18.08 9.94
N GLN A 694 26.73 -17.24 9.92
CA GLN A 694 26.40 -16.34 11.02
C GLN A 694 26.17 -17.10 12.32
N LYS A 695 25.39 -18.18 12.27
CA LYS A 695 25.09 -19.02 13.43
C LYS A 695 26.34 -19.69 13.99
N ALA A 696 27.21 -20.22 13.12
CA ALA A 696 28.47 -20.81 13.54
C ALA A 696 29.37 -19.80 14.28
N ASN A 697 29.51 -18.59 13.74
CA ASN A 697 30.28 -17.51 14.37
C ASN A 697 29.69 -17.09 15.72
N PHE A 698 28.37 -16.92 15.78
CA PHE A 698 27.69 -16.57 17.03
C PHE A 698 27.94 -17.61 18.12
N LEU A 699 27.83 -18.89 17.79
CA LEU A 699 27.94 -19.99 18.75
C LEU A 699 29.39 -20.29 19.15
N GLN A 700 30.37 -19.90 18.33
CA GLN A 700 31.78 -19.87 18.72
C GLN A 700 32.04 -18.80 19.78
N GLN A 701 31.43 -17.63 19.67
CA GLN A 701 31.57 -16.53 20.63
C GLN A 701 30.69 -16.72 21.88
N ASN A 702 29.56 -17.41 21.72
CA ASN A 702 28.55 -17.62 22.77
C ASN A 702 28.17 -19.10 22.85
N PRO A 703 29.00 -19.95 23.48
CA PRO A 703 28.72 -21.36 23.62
C PRO A 703 27.41 -21.61 24.39
N GLN A 704 26.61 -22.55 23.90
CA GLN A 704 25.38 -23.00 24.57
C GLN A 704 25.71 -23.90 25.77
N SER A 705 24.76 -24.02 26.71
CA SER A 705 24.87 -25.00 27.79
C SER A 705 24.89 -26.44 27.24
N PRO A 706 25.51 -27.42 27.94
CA PRO A 706 25.56 -28.81 27.47
C PRO A 706 24.18 -29.41 27.17
N GLU A 707 23.19 -29.10 28.01
CA GLU A 707 21.81 -29.56 27.84
C GLU A 707 21.18 -28.99 26.56
N MET A 708 21.39 -27.69 26.29
CA MET A 708 20.87 -27.03 25.10
C MET A 708 21.57 -27.50 23.82
N ALA A 709 22.88 -27.77 23.88
CA ALA A 709 23.65 -28.31 22.77
C ALA A 709 23.28 -29.77 22.42
N ALA A 710 22.83 -30.54 23.42
CA ALA A 710 22.35 -31.91 23.21
C ALA A 710 20.96 -31.98 22.54
N LEU A 711 20.12 -30.95 22.70
CA LEU A 711 18.80 -30.91 22.08
C LEU A 711 18.88 -30.66 20.56
N PRO A 712 18.22 -31.48 19.72
CA PRO A 712 18.17 -31.22 18.29
C PRO A 712 17.53 -29.87 18.02
N GLU A 713 18.01 -29.18 16.99
CA GLU A 713 17.52 -27.85 16.60
C GLU A 713 16.22 -27.93 15.80
N MET A 714 15.88 -29.10 15.25
CA MET A 714 14.63 -29.37 14.56
C MET A 714 14.27 -30.85 14.73
N GLN A 715 13.02 -31.14 15.06
CA GLN A 715 12.50 -32.50 15.12
C GLN A 715 12.15 -33.01 13.72
N GLN A 716 12.59 -34.23 13.38
CA GLN A 716 12.14 -34.94 12.18
C GLN A 716 10.71 -35.47 12.39
N LEU A 717 9.83 -35.27 11.42
CA LEU A 717 8.42 -35.66 11.51
C LEU A 717 8.07 -36.75 10.48
N PRO A 718 7.08 -37.61 10.75
CA PRO A 718 6.65 -38.64 9.81
C PRO A 718 5.97 -38.05 8.58
N ALA A 719 6.11 -38.75 7.44
CA ALA A 719 5.37 -38.43 6.23
C ALA A 719 3.86 -38.55 6.47
N VAL A 720 3.08 -37.62 5.92
CA VAL A 720 1.62 -37.65 5.98
C VAL A 720 1.04 -36.99 4.75
N THR A 721 -0.07 -37.51 4.25
CA THR A 721 -0.84 -36.89 3.18
C THR A 721 -2.26 -36.66 3.64
N ARG A 722 -2.72 -35.40 3.58
CA ARG A 722 -4.10 -35.03 3.90
C ARG A 722 -4.52 -33.87 3.01
N VAL A 723 -5.46 -34.14 2.11
CA VAL A 723 -6.07 -33.12 1.25
C VAL A 723 -7.50 -32.93 1.74
N ARG A 724 -7.76 -31.82 2.43
CA ARG A 724 -9.10 -31.53 2.97
C ARG A 724 -9.90 -30.71 1.96
N GLU A 725 -11.13 -31.14 1.71
CA GLU A 725 -12.12 -30.35 0.96
C GLU A 725 -12.92 -29.45 1.89
N ARG A 726 -13.38 -28.33 1.35
CA ARG A 726 -14.19 -27.36 2.09
C ARG A 726 -15.57 -27.94 2.37
N GLU A 727 -15.94 -28.05 3.64
CA GLU A 727 -17.24 -28.60 4.06
C GLU A 727 -18.41 -27.64 3.78
N THR A 728 -18.17 -26.33 3.83
CA THR A 728 -19.20 -25.29 3.63
C THR A 728 -18.74 -24.27 2.60
N THR A 729 -19.57 -24.02 1.59
CA THR A 729 -19.28 -23.03 0.54
C THR A 729 -18.94 -21.66 1.14
N PHE A 730 -17.92 -21.00 0.60
CA PHE A 730 -17.57 -19.64 0.94
C PHE A 730 -18.10 -18.72 -0.17
N GLU A 731 -19.37 -18.33 -0.05
CA GLU A 731 -20.04 -17.50 -1.06
C GLU A 731 -19.75 -16.01 -0.82
N ILE A 732 -19.18 -15.34 -1.83
CA ILE A 732 -18.94 -13.90 -1.82
C ILE A 732 -19.95 -13.25 -2.77
N ASP A 733 -21.08 -12.83 -2.21
CA ASP A 733 -22.09 -12.04 -2.94
C ASP A 733 -21.82 -10.55 -2.68
N GLN A 734 -21.18 -9.88 -3.65
CA GLN A 734 -20.83 -8.46 -3.55
C GLN A 734 -22.05 -7.58 -3.31
N ALA A 735 -23.17 -7.84 -4.00
CA ALA A 735 -24.38 -7.03 -3.89
C ALA A 735 -25.04 -7.19 -2.50
N ALA A 736 -25.06 -8.41 -1.95
CA ALA A 736 -25.56 -8.65 -0.60
C ALA A 736 -24.69 -7.98 0.47
N LEU A 737 -23.35 -7.99 0.29
CA LEU A 737 -22.40 -7.33 1.18
C LEU A 737 -22.54 -5.80 1.14
N GLU A 738 -22.66 -5.22 -0.06
CA GLU A 738 -22.96 -3.79 -0.25
C GLU A 738 -24.27 -3.40 0.43
N ARG A 739 -25.34 -4.18 0.22
CA ARG A 739 -26.63 -3.94 0.86
C ARG A 739 -26.53 -4.00 2.38
N LEU A 740 -25.85 -5.00 2.94
CA LEU A 740 -25.62 -5.11 4.39
C LEU A 740 -24.92 -3.86 4.93
N VAL A 741 -23.82 -3.45 4.30
CA VAL A 741 -23.01 -2.31 4.75
C VAL A 741 -23.78 -1.00 4.62
N ALA A 742 -24.48 -0.78 3.50
CA ALA A 742 -25.32 0.41 3.29
C ALA A 742 -26.42 0.49 4.36
N GLU A 743 -27.24 -0.57 4.51
CA GLU A 743 -28.38 -0.55 5.44
C GLU A 743 -27.95 -0.45 6.92
N VAL A 744 -26.84 -1.09 7.29
CA VAL A 744 -26.33 -1.05 8.68
C VAL A 744 -25.65 0.28 8.98
N SER A 745 -24.89 0.85 8.04
CA SER A 745 -24.28 2.19 8.24
C SER A 745 -25.31 3.32 8.25
N ALA A 746 -26.43 3.16 7.54
CA ALA A 746 -27.53 4.12 7.54
C ALA A 746 -28.17 4.33 8.92
N VAL A 747 -28.04 3.38 9.86
CA VAL A 747 -28.52 3.53 11.24
C VAL A 747 -27.95 4.78 11.91
N PHE A 748 -26.71 5.16 11.60
CA PHE A 748 -26.08 6.35 12.17
C PHE A 748 -26.76 7.66 11.75
N THR A 749 -27.58 7.66 10.69
CA THR A 749 -28.39 8.83 10.29
C THR A 749 -29.40 9.23 11.36
N GLU A 750 -29.84 8.28 12.19
CA GLU A 750 -30.76 8.50 13.33
C GLU A 750 -30.11 9.34 14.46
N TYR A 751 -28.77 9.48 14.47
CA TYR A 751 -27.99 10.08 15.56
C TYR A 751 -27.18 11.30 15.08
N LYS A 752 -27.73 12.50 15.25
CA LYS A 752 -27.12 13.77 14.77
C LYS A 752 -25.79 14.14 15.45
N ASP A 753 -25.56 13.66 16.66
CA ASP A 753 -24.35 13.95 17.44
C ASP A 753 -23.21 12.96 17.20
N ILE A 754 -23.48 11.86 16.49
CA ILE A 754 -22.47 10.90 16.08
C ILE A 754 -21.94 11.32 14.71
N TYR A 755 -20.63 11.36 14.55
CA TYR A 755 -19.94 11.63 13.29
C TYR A 755 -18.77 10.66 13.13
N ASN A 756 -18.11 10.68 11.97
CA ASN A 756 -17.01 9.78 11.65
C ASN A 756 -17.43 8.29 11.78
N SER A 757 -18.68 8.00 11.44
CA SER A 757 -19.22 6.65 11.53
C SER A 757 -18.77 5.80 10.34
N SER A 758 -18.50 4.51 10.58
CA SER A 758 -18.15 3.57 9.53
C SER A 758 -18.60 2.16 9.87
N VAL A 759 -19.03 1.44 8.84
CA VAL A 759 -19.27 0.00 8.86
C VAL A 759 -18.43 -0.58 7.74
N ALA A 760 -17.57 -1.53 8.07
CA ALA A 760 -16.72 -2.20 7.08
C ALA A 760 -16.76 -3.70 7.28
N ILE A 761 -16.90 -4.44 6.19
CA ILE A 761 -16.74 -5.88 6.16
C ILE A 761 -15.61 -6.23 5.20
N SER A 762 -14.74 -7.14 5.62
CA SER A 762 -13.66 -7.66 4.80
C SER A 762 -13.46 -9.14 5.09
N GLY A 763 -12.92 -9.88 4.14
CA GLY A 763 -12.64 -11.29 4.35
C GLY A 763 -11.84 -11.90 3.23
N ALA A 764 -11.41 -13.14 3.43
CA ALA A 764 -10.71 -13.93 2.44
C ALA A 764 -11.17 -15.38 2.48
N GLU A 765 -11.45 -15.92 1.30
CA GLU A 765 -11.46 -17.37 1.06
C GLU A 765 -10.03 -17.80 0.78
N ILE A 766 -9.56 -18.85 1.48
CA ILE A 766 -8.16 -19.26 1.41
C ILE A 766 -8.09 -20.79 1.31
N ASP A 767 -7.24 -21.30 0.43
CA ASP A 767 -6.79 -22.69 0.41
C ASP A 767 -5.26 -22.71 0.64
N LEU A 768 -4.83 -23.40 1.69
CA LEU A 768 -3.43 -23.45 2.13
C LEU A 768 -2.84 -24.81 1.78
N TYR A 769 -1.74 -24.82 1.05
CA TYR A 769 -1.01 -26.02 0.65
C TYR A 769 0.35 -26.05 1.33
N ARG A 770 0.81 -27.25 1.69
CA ARG A 770 2.19 -27.48 2.13
C ARG A 770 2.74 -28.78 1.57
N LEU A 771 3.98 -28.73 1.10
CA LEU A 771 4.77 -29.88 0.69
C LEU A 771 6.17 -29.83 1.29
N THR A 772 6.61 -30.92 1.92
CA THR A 772 7.98 -31.01 2.49
C THR A 772 8.77 -32.20 1.93
N SER A 773 10.10 -32.12 2.06
CA SER A 773 11.01 -33.21 1.68
C SER A 773 10.94 -34.42 2.61
N GLU A 774 10.27 -34.30 3.77
CA GLU A 774 9.93 -35.42 4.65
C GLU A 774 8.66 -36.16 4.22
N GLY A 775 7.98 -35.70 3.16
CA GLY A 775 6.77 -36.33 2.66
C GLY A 775 5.47 -35.83 3.33
N VAL A 776 5.49 -34.68 4.01
CA VAL A 776 4.27 -34.00 4.47
C VAL A 776 3.62 -33.31 3.26
N GLN A 777 2.35 -33.65 2.98
CA GLN A 777 1.55 -33.11 1.87
C GLN A 777 0.15 -32.73 2.39
N LEU A 778 -0.09 -31.44 2.61
CA LEU A 778 -1.30 -30.93 3.27
C LEU A 778 -2.04 -29.92 2.37
N LYS A 779 -3.38 -30.01 2.34
CA LYS A 779 -4.29 -28.93 1.93
C LYS A 779 -5.26 -28.66 3.07
N GLU A 780 -5.34 -27.41 3.50
CA GLU A 780 -6.28 -26.93 4.52
C GLU A 780 -7.10 -25.73 3.98
N PRO A 781 -8.42 -25.89 3.78
CA PRO A 781 -9.29 -24.78 3.42
C PRO A 781 -9.53 -23.89 4.65
N GLY A 782 -9.20 -22.61 4.51
CA GLY A 782 -9.41 -21.56 5.50
C GLY A 782 -10.47 -20.54 5.06
N GLY A 783 -10.80 -19.65 5.97
CA GLY A 783 -11.72 -18.56 5.74
C GLY A 783 -11.63 -17.55 6.88
N GLN A 784 -11.73 -16.27 6.55
CA GLN A 784 -11.83 -15.20 7.53
C GLN A 784 -12.82 -14.16 7.03
N VAL A 785 -13.70 -13.71 7.90
CA VAL A 785 -14.57 -12.56 7.69
C VAL A 785 -14.51 -11.68 8.94
N THR A 786 -14.26 -10.40 8.73
CA THR A 786 -14.16 -9.39 9.78
C THR A 786 -15.18 -8.31 9.47
N LEU A 787 -16.16 -8.12 10.36
CA LEU A 787 -17.09 -7.00 10.31
C LEU A 787 -16.73 -6.05 11.45
N SER A 788 -16.48 -4.78 11.12
CA SER A 788 -16.12 -3.73 12.08
C SER A 788 -17.09 -2.57 11.99
N VAL A 789 -17.41 -1.99 13.15
CA VAL A 789 -18.21 -0.77 13.28
C VAL A 789 -17.45 0.18 14.19
N ALA A 790 -17.32 1.43 13.77
CA ALA A 790 -16.67 2.49 14.55
C ALA A 790 -17.43 3.80 14.38
N ALA A 791 -17.46 4.64 15.42
CA ALA A 791 -18.02 5.98 15.35
C ALA A 791 -17.46 6.87 16.46
N GLU A 792 -17.62 8.19 16.30
CA GLU A 792 -17.16 9.20 17.25
C GLU A 792 -18.28 10.19 17.60
N THR A 793 -18.14 10.84 18.75
CA THR A 793 -18.99 11.94 19.18
C THR A 793 -18.18 12.92 20.04
N ARG A 794 -18.74 14.10 20.28
CA ARG A 794 -18.16 15.11 21.16
C ARG A 794 -18.88 15.08 22.50
N ALA A 795 -18.14 14.80 23.57
CA ALA A 795 -18.63 14.77 24.93
C ALA A 795 -19.04 16.15 25.45
N ASP A 796 -19.83 16.16 26.53
CA ASP A 796 -20.39 17.39 27.12
C ASP A 796 -19.30 18.30 27.72
N ASP A 797 -18.11 17.76 28.01
CA ASP A 797 -16.92 18.51 28.46
C ASP A 797 -16.03 19.00 27.31
N GLY A 798 -16.47 18.81 26.06
CA GLY A 798 -15.77 19.23 24.84
C GLY A 798 -14.66 18.30 24.36
N SER A 799 -14.42 17.16 25.01
CA SER A 799 -13.49 16.14 24.50
C SER A 799 -14.12 15.25 23.43
N THR A 800 -13.29 14.67 22.56
CA THR A 800 -13.73 13.69 21.55
C THR A 800 -13.72 12.28 22.13
N VAL A 801 -14.79 11.53 21.89
CA VAL A 801 -14.99 10.17 22.37
C VAL A 801 -15.38 9.27 21.21
N GLY A 802 -14.65 8.17 21.02
CA GLY A 802 -14.95 7.17 20.00
C GLY A 802 -15.10 5.78 20.61
N ASP A 803 -15.79 4.90 19.91
CA ASP A 803 -15.90 3.48 20.26
C ASP A 803 -15.88 2.62 18.99
N SER A 804 -15.65 1.31 19.15
CA SER A 804 -15.69 0.36 18.03
C SER A 804 -15.93 -1.07 18.51
N PHE A 805 -16.60 -1.88 17.69
CA PHE A 805 -16.64 -3.33 17.88
C PHE A 805 -16.35 -4.09 16.60
N THR A 806 -15.87 -5.32 16.75
CA THR A 806 -15.51 -6.22 15.65
C THR A 806 -16.12 -7.61 15.86
N LEU A 807 -16.65 -8.19 14.79
CA LEU A 807 -17.02 -9.59 14.70
C LEU A 807 -15.99 -10.31 13.82
N SER A 808 -15.40 -11.38 14.35
CA SER A 808 -14.47 -12.26 13.62
C SER A 808 -15.17 -13.58 13.35
N LEU A 809 -15.33 -13.94 12.08
CA LEU A 809 -16.05 -15.13 11.60
C LEU A 809 -15.16 -15.93 10.64
N LEU A 810 -15.49 -17.20 10.38
CA LEU A 810 -14.75 -18.02 9.42
C LEU A 810 -15.41 -18.07 8.03
N ASN A 811 -16.73 -17.80 7.95
CA ASN A 811 -17.48 -17.87 6.70
C ASN A 811 -18.52 -16.74 6.58
N PRO A 812 -18.78 -16.18 5.38
CA PRO A 812 -19.85 -15.20 5.15
C PRO A 812 -21.24 -15.68 5.58
N ALA A 813 -21.53 -16.98 5.54
CA ALA A 813 -22.78 -17.55 6.01
C ALA A 813 -23.03 -17.37 7.52
N GLU A 814 -21.99 -17.05 8.30
CA GLU A 814 -22.10 -16.77 9.74
C GLU A 814 -22.45 -15.31 10.04
N ILE A 815 -22.47 -14.43 9.03
CA ILE A 815 -22.81 -13.02 9.20
C ILE A 815 -24.25 -12.91 9.74
N PRO A 816 -24.49 -12.19 10.85
CA PRO A 816 -25.85 -12.00 11.35
C PRO A 816 -26.74 -11.30 10.32
N SER A 817 -28.05 -11.54 10.37
CA SER A 817 -29.00 -10.85 9.49
C SER A 817 -28.89 -9.33 9.60
N ILE A 818 -29.23 -8.63 8.52
CA ILE A 818 -29.21 -7.16 8.46
C ILE A 818 -29.95 -6.54 9.65
N GLU A 819 -31.15 -7.03 9.98
CA GLU A 819 -31.93 -6.51 11.12
C GLU A 819 -31.24 -6.70 12.46
N LYS A 820 -30.64 -7.88 12.70
CA LYS A 820 -29.87 -8.14 13.93
C LYS A 820 -28.61 -7.28 13.99
N MET A 821 -28.00 -6.97 12.85
CA MET A 821 -26.87 -6.04 12.76
C MET A 821 -27.31 -4.60 13.03
N LYS A 822 -28.45 -4.15 12.50
CA LYS A 822 -29.02 -2.83 12.81
C LYS A 822 -29.31 -2.68 14.30
N GLU A 823 -29.92 -3.68 14.94
CA GLU A 823 -30.14 -3.70 16.39
C GLU A 823 -28.82 -3.54 17.17
N ARG A 824 -27.76 -4.27 16.77
CA ARG A 824 -26.44 -4.16 17.39
C ARG A 824 -25.82 -2.78 17.20
N VAL A 825 -25.96 -2.19 16.02
CA VAL A 825 -25.43 -0.84 15.73
C VAL A 825 -26.22 0.23 16.47
N ARG A 826 -27.54 0.09 16.65
CA ARG A 826 -28.33 0.99 17.51
C ARG A 826 -27.86 0.90 18.97
N ALA A 827 -27.72 -0.30 19.51
CA ALA A 827 -27.22 -0.48 20.88
C ALA A 827 -25.80 0.10 21.05
N PHE A 828 -24.95 -0.03 20.04
CA PHE A 828 -23.63 0.61 20.00
C PHE A 828 -23.72 2.14 19.99
N ALA A 829 -24.55 2.72 19.12
CA ALA A 829 -24.77 4.16 19.03
C ALA A 829 -25.35 4.75 20.32
N GLU A 830 -26.36 4.11 20.91
CA GLU A 830 -26.91 4.45 22.23
C GLU A 830 -25.83 4.36 23.32
N GLY A 831 -24.99 3.33 23.26
CA GLY A 831 -23.82 3.20 24.13
C GLY A 831 -22.85 4.37 23.99
N LEU A 832 -22.54 4.81 22.77
CA LEU A 832 -21.68 5.97 22.53
C LEU A 832 -22.33 7.27 23.05
N MET A 833 -23.64 7.45 22.87
CA MET A 833 -24.39 8.59 23.41
C MET A 833 -24.43 8.61 24.94
N GLN A 834 -24.51 7.44 25.61
CA GLN A 834 -24.36 7.39 27.06
C GLN A 834 -22.93 7.75 27.51
N LEU A 835 -21.93 7.38 26.71
CA LEU A 835 -20.53 7.71 27.02
C LEU A 835 -20.25 9.21 26.85
N LYS A 836 -20.91 9.86 25.88
CA LYS A 836 -20.87 11.32 25.66
C LYS A 836 -21.13 12.10 26.95
N SER A 837 -22.15 11.71 27.71
CA SER A 837 -22.58 12.37 28.94
C SER A 837 -22.04 11.70 30.22
N ALA A 838 -21.17 10.69 30.09
CA ALA A 838 -20.64 9.99 31.25
C ALA A 838 -19.64 10.87 32.03
N PRO A 839 -19.74 10.91 33.38
CA PRO A 839 -18.79 11.64 34.20
C PRO A 839 -17.39 11.01 34.11
N LEU A 840 -16.38 11.82 34.38
CA LEU A 840 -14.99 11.38 34.44
C LEU A 840 -14.71 10.67 35.77
N VAL A 841 -13.71 9.79 35.77
CA VAL A 841 -13.13 9.31 37.03
C VAL A 841 -12.36 10.46 37.68
N GLU A 842 -12.87 10.96 38.81
CA GLU A 842 -12.33 12.13 39.51
C GLU A 842 -11.28 11.76 40.57
N GLU A 843 -11.40 10.55 41.12
CA GLU A 843 -10.52 10.01 42.15
C GLU A 843 -9.33 9.21 41.58
N TYR A 844 -8.21 9.22 42.31
CA TYR A 844 -7.19 8.19 42.15
C TYR A 844 -7.67 6.94 42.88
N TYR A 845 -7.91 5.86 42.14
CA TYR A 845 -8.36 4.59 42.70
C TYR A 845 -7.20 3.61 42.78
N ASN A 846 -7.05 2.93 43.91
CA ASN A 846 -6.14 1.79 44.06
C ASN A 846 -6.83 0.73 44.92
N GLY A 847 -7.47 -0.24 44.26
CA GLY A 847 -8.29 -1.22 44.95
C GLY A 847 -8.81 -2.32 44.01
N PRO A 848 -9.85 -3.06 44.44
CA PRO A 848 -10.38 -4.17 43.66
C PRO A 848 -11.18 -3.70 42.44
N VAL A 849 -10.89 -4.29 41.29
CA VAL A 849 -11.65 -4.09 40.05
C VAL A 849 -12.18 -5.42 39.58
N MET A 850 -13.45 -5.43 39.18
CA MET A 850 -14.07 -6.59 38.55
C MET A 850 -13.98 -6.46 37.04
N PHE A 851 -13.41 -7.46 36.37
CA PHE A 851 -13.46 -7.60 34.93
C PHE A 851 -14.58 -8.56 34.54
N GLU A 852 -15.30 -8.24 33.48
CA GLU A 852 -16.34 -9.08 32.88
C GLU A 852 -16.11 -9.20 31.37
N GLY A 853 -16.70 -10.21 30.74
CA GLY A 853 -16.73 -10.34 29.29
C GLY A 853 -15.33 -10.41 28.65
N GLY A 854 -15.18 -9.77 27.50
CA GLY A 854 -13.92 -9.78 26.72
C GLY A 854 -12.71 -9.20 27.46
N ALA A 855 -12.92 -8.42 28.54
CA ALA A 855 -11.81 -7.94 29.36
C ALA A 855 -11.08 -9.07 30.08
N VAL A 856 -11.81 -10.09 30.55
CA VAL A 856 -11.24 -11.28 31.16
C VAL A 856 -10.34 -12.02 30.17
N ALA A 857 -10.86 -12.25 28.96
CA ALA A 857 -10.15 -12.95 27.92
C ALA A 857 -8.86 -12.23 27.50
N THR A 858 -8.91 -10.91 27.33
CA THR A 858 -7.76 -10.06 26.97
C THR A 858 -6.65 -10.13 28.03
N ILE A 859 -7.02 -10.07 29.32
CA ILE A 859 -6.08 -10.18 30.44
C ILE A 859 -5.37 -11.54 30.44
N LEU A 860 -6.14 -12.61 30.28
CA LEU A 860 -5.62 -13.97 30.32
C LEU A 860 -4.76 -14.27 29.08
N SER A 861 -5.18 -13.86 27.88
CA SER A 861 -4.39 -14.04 26.67
C SER A 861 -3.08 -13.27 26.71
N GLY A 862 -3.10 -11.99 27.13
CA GLY A 862 -1.91 -11.14 27.17
C GLY A 862 -0.84 -11.61 28.16
N ASN A 863 -1.24 -12.26 29.26
CA ASN A 863 -0.32 -12.75 30.28
C ASN A 863 0.12 -14.21 30.09
N LEU A 864 -0.56 -15.00 29.26
CA LEU A 864 -0.31 -16.46 29.18
C LEU A 864 -0.01 -16.94 27.76
N LEU A 865 -0.62 -16.36 26.72
CA LEU A 865 -0.67 -16.91 25.37
C LEU A 865 0.29 -16.21 24.39
N TYR A 866 1.51 -15.98 24.84
CA TYR A 866 2.60 -15.41 24.03
C TYR A 866 3.78 -16.40 23.91
N ARG A 867 4.69 -16.18 22.97
CA ARG A 867 5.92 -17.00 22.83
C ARG A 867 6.83 -16.79 24.05
N GLY A 868 7.19 -17.89 24.71
CA GLY A 868 7.85 -17.88 26.01
C GLY A 868 6.87 -17.86 27.18
N GLY A 869 5.56 -17.71 26.94
CA GLY A 869 4.48 -17.96 27.89
C GLY A 869 4.11 -19.45 27.92
N LEU A 870 2.84 -19.79 27.66
CA LEU A 870 2.41 -21.18 27.48
C LEU A 870 2.80 -21.76 26.10
N ILE A 871 3.36 -20.95 25.21
CA ILE A 871 3.91 -21.36 23.91
C ILE A 871 5.43 -21.40 24.03
N ALA A 872 6.05 -22.53 23.71
CA ALA A 872 7.48 -22.74 23.78
C ALA A 872 8.25 -21.76 22.86
N ASN A 873 9.45 -21.34 23.28
CA ASN A 873 10.27 -20.40 22.53
C ASN A 873 11.75 -20.76 22.65
N ARG A 874 12.42 -20.99 21.52
CA ARG A 874 13.88 -21.19 21.45
C ARG A 874 14.52 -19.93 20.89
N SER A 875 15.69 -19.57 21.40
CA SER A 875 16.49 -18.47 20.84
C SER A 875 17.99 -18.82 20.92
N LEU A 876 18.82 -18.13 20.13
CA LEU A 876 20.27 -18.32 20.15
C LEU A 876 20.93 -17.72 21.41
N GLY A 877 20.36 -16.64 21.95
CA GLY A 877 20.85 -15.97 23.16
C GLY A 877 20.02 -16.30 24.40
N PRO A 878 20.35 -15.72 25.57
CA PRO A 878 19.51 -15.87 26.75
C PRO A 878 18.15 -15.19 26.53
N SER A 879 17.08 -15.98 26.53
CA SER A 879 15.71 -15.48 26.55
C SER A 879 15.45 -14.78 27.89
N ARG A 880 15.03 -13.50 27.89
CA ARG A 880 14.63 -12.78 29.12
C ARG A 880 13.10 -12.66 29.19
N GLY A 881 12.52 -12.92 30.36
CA GLY A 881 11.13 -12.56 30.67
C GLY A 881 10.05 -13.59 30.28
N GLY A 882 10.40 -14.86 30.10
CA GLY A 882 9.44 -15.95 29.83
C GLY A 882 8.92 -16.65 31.08
N LEU A 883 7.82 -17.40 30.94
CA LEU A 883 7.29 -18.33 31.96
C LEU A 883 8.08 -19.63 32.06
N GLU A 884 8.97 -19.92 31.09
CA GLU A 884 9.76 -21.16 31.07
C GLU A 884 10.62 -21.35 32.33
N ASP A 885 11.14 -20.26 32.91
CA ASP A 885 11.89 -20.29 34.18
C ASP A 885 11.00 -20.66 35.39
N GLN A 886 9.69 -20.47 35.26
CA GLN A 886 8.69 -20.83 36.28
C GLN A 886 8.03 -22.19 35.98
N PHE A 887 8.59 -22.98 35.07
CA PHE A 887 8.07 -24.32 34.75
C PHE A 887 8.09 -25.22 36.00
N GLY A 888 6.95 -25.84 36.32
CA GLY A 888 6.73 -26.59 37.56
C GLY A 888 6.36 -25.72 38.76
N GLY A 889 6.46 -24.40 38.66
CA GLY A 889 6.06 -23.42 39.66
C GLY A 889 4.62 -22.92 39.50
N LYS A 890 4.12 -22.21 40.51
CA LYS A 890 2.80 -21.57 40.47
C LYS A 890 2.87 -20.26 39.68
N ILE A 891 2.10 -20.16 38.60
CA ILE A 891 2.06 -18.97 37.71
C ILE A 891 0.73 -18.21 37.77
N ILE A 892 -0.35 -18.85 38.24
CA ILE A 892 -1.69 -18.25 38.34
C ILE A 892 -2.44 -18.81 39.56
N ASP A 893 -3.58 -18.22 39.94
CA ASP A 893 -4.45 -18.66 41.03
C ASP A 893 -4.69 -20.17 41.02
N ASN A 894 -4.65 -20.80 42.20
CA ASN A 894 -4.71 -22.26 42.32
C ASN A 894 -6.09 -22.86 42.03
N ARG A 895 -7.12 -22.02 41.91
CA ARG A 895 -8.45 -22.44 41.42
C ARG A 895 -8.51 -22.58 39.91
N LEU A 896 -7.50 -22.12 39.16
CA LEU A 896 -7.51 -22.16 37.71
C LEU A 896 -6.71 -23.35 37.16
N THR A 897 -7.33 -24.07 36.24
CA THR A 897 -6.68 -25.11 35.42
C THR A 897 -6.84 -24.71 33.95
N ILE A 898 -5.75 -24.73 33.20
CA ILE A 898 -5.73 -24.31 31.80
C ILE A 898 -5.44 -25.53 30.93
N LYS A 899 -6.37 -25.81 30.02
CA LYS A 899 -6.27 -26.90 29.06
C LYS A 899 -6.30 -26.38 27.63
N ASN A 900 -5.64 -27.09 26.72
CA ASN A 900 -5.79 -26.90 25.29
C ASN A 900 -6.56 -28.09 24.71
N TYR A 901 -7.68 -27.80 24.06
CA TYR A 901 -8.52 -28.75 23.33
C TYR A 901 -8.34 -28.53 21.83
N THR A 902 -8.15 -29.61 21.08
CA THR A 902 -7.97 -29.55 19.62
C THR A 902 -9.16 -30.13 18.87
N THR A 903 -9.88 -31.10 19.45
CA THR A 903 -11.01 -31.78 18.79
C THR A 903 -12.39 -31.34 19.28
N MET A 904 -12.47 -30.32 20.15
CA MET A 904 -13.74 -29.78 20.65
C MET A 904 -14.36 -28.81 19.64
N LYS A 905 -15.52 -29.18 19.06
CA LYS A 905 -16.20 -28.41 18.00
C LYS A 905 -17.09 -27.28 18.50
N GLU A 906 -17.71 -27.47 19.66
CA GLU A 906 -18.64 -26.50 20.24
C GLU A 906 -18.59 -26.53 21.77
N TYR A 907 -19.00 -25.42 22.39
CA TYR A 907 -19.17 -25.30 23.83
C TYR A 907 -20.45 -24.49 24.14
N ASN A 908 -21.38 -25.09 24.90
CA ASN A 908 -22.68 -24.49 25.22
C ASN A 908 -23.43 -23.93 23.99
N GLY A 909 -23.41 -24.67 22.87
CA GLY A 909 -24.04 -24.27 21.60
C GLY A 909 -23.28 -23.18 20.82
N THR A 910 -22.09 -22.76 21.27
CA THR A 910 -21.22 -21.83 20.54
C THR A 910 -20.14 -22.62 19.78
N PRO A 911 -20.03 -22.48 18.45
CA PRO A 911 -18.94 -23.08 17.68
C PRO A 911 -17.57 -22.60 18.12
N LEU A 912 -16.58 -23.48 18.12
CA LEU A 912 -15.19 -23.20 18.50
C LEU A 912 -14.28 -23.23 17.27
N TYR A 913 -13.68 -22.08 16.95
CA TYR A 913 -12.72 -21.91 15.87
C TYR A 913 -11.36 -22.56 16.15
N GLY A 914 -11.06 -22.87 17.42
CA GLY A 914 -9.87 -23.60 17.82
C GLY A 914 -9.85 -25.09 17.46
N TYR A 915 -10.90 -25.61 16.79
CA TYR A 915 -10.96 -27.00 16.35
C TYR A 915 -9.99 -27.30 15.20
N TYR A 916 -9.23 -28.39 15.33
CA TYR A 916 -8.43 -28.99 14.27
C TYR A 916 -8.00 -30.42 14.66
N GLU A 917 -7.86 -31.28 13.65
CA GLU A 917 -7.49 -32.68 13.85
C GLU A 917 -6.03 -32.96 13.55
N MET A 918 -5.38 -32.07 12.81
CA MET A 918 -3.97 -32.18 12.47
C MET A 918 -3.40 -30.78 12.28
N ASP A 919 -2.18 -30.59 12.74
CA ASP A 919 -1.49 -29.32 12.66
C ASP A 919 -0.83 -29.12 11.28
N GLY A 920 -0.33 -27.92 11.01
CA GLY A 920 0.29 -27.54 9.74
C GLY A 920 1.65 -28.18 9.49
N ASP A 921 2.24 -28.88 10.48
CA ASP A 921 3.43 -29.72 10.31
C ASP A 921 3.06 -31.21 10.05
N GLY A 922 1.78 -31.56 10.06
CA GLY A 922 1.30 -32.91 9.84
C GLY A 922 1.21 -33.77 11.11
N VAL A 923 1.27 -33.16 12.28
CA VAL A 923 1.20 -33.86 13.58
C VAL A 923 -0.24 -33.88 14.08
N THR A 924 -0.73 -35.06 14.43
CA THR A 924 -2.00 -35.22 15.14
C THR A 924 -1.82 -34.83 16.60
N PRO A 925 -2.44 -33.73 17.08
CA PRO A 925 -2.35 -33.34 18.48
C PRO A 925 -3.10 -34.32 19.39
N VAL A 926 -2.72 -34.36 20.66
CA VAL A 926 -3.59 -34.95 21.69
C VAL A 926 -4.87 -34.11 21.80
N ALA A 927 -6.02 -34.78 21.99
CA ALA A 927 -7.33 -34.14 22.04
C ALA A 927 -7.46 -33.15 23.21
N GLU A 928 -6.86 -33.48 24.37
CA GLU A 928 -6.84 -32.67 25.58
C GLU A 928 -5.40 -32.61 26.12
N MET A 929 -4.94 -31.39 26.44
CA MET A 929 -3.65 -31.16 27.07
C MET A 929 -3.76 -30.19 28.24
N THR A 930 -3.37 -30.62 29.44
CA THR A 930 -3.27 -29.73 30.61
C THR A 930 -1.96 -28.95 30.57
N LEU A 931 -2.05 -27.65 30.34
CA LEU A 931 -0.89 -26.73 30.33
C LEU A 931 -0.59 -26.22 31.74
N VAL A 932 -1.64 -25.90 32.51
CA VAL A 932 -1.56 -25.43 33.89
C VAL A 932 -2.54 -26.22 34.73
N GLU A 933 -2.09 -26.81 35.82
CA GLU A 933 -2.92 -27.60 36.73
C GLU A 933 -2.98 -26.91 38.08
N LYS A 934 -4.17 -26.47 38.51
CA LYS A 934 -4.39 -25.79 39.81
C LYS A 934 -3.36 -24.68 40.05
N GLY A 935 -3.16 -23.83 39.05
CA GLY A 935 -2.23 -22.71 39.06
C GLY A 935 -0.76 -23.05 38.78
N VAL A 936 -0.39 -24.33 38.70
CA VAL A 936 1.00 -24.79 38.50
C VAL A 936 1.27 -25.06 37.03
N PHE A 937 2.34 -24.49 36.47
CA PHE A 937 2.74 -24.67 35.08
C PHE A 937 3.28 -26.08 34.83
N LYS A 938 2.65 -26.86 33.95
CA LYS A 938 2.97 -28.28 33.72
C LYS A 938 3.51 -28.60 32.33
N LYS A 939 3.04 -27.90 31.30
CA LYS A 939 3.37 -28.21 29.91
C LYS A 939 3.22 -27.00 29.01
N MET A 940 4.05 -26.92 27.98
CA MET A 940 4.00 -25.88 26.95
C MET A 940 3.48 -26.46 25.64
N LEU A 941 2.81 -25.62 24.84
CA LEU A 941 2.54 -25.91 23.44
C LEU A 941 3.83 -25.73 22.64
N ASN A 942 4.15 -26.68 21.78
CA ASN A 942 5.33 -26.62 20.94
C ASN A 942 5.05 -27.12 19.52
N GLY A 943 5.77 -26.56 18.56
CA GLY A 943 5.89 -27.11 17.22
C GLY A 943 7.10 -28.02 17.12
N ARG A 944 7.65 -28.17 15.92
CA ARG A 944 8.80 -29.04 15.64
C ARG A 944 10.17 -28.51 16.07
N ILE A 945 10.22 -27.46 16.89
CA ILE A 945 11.47 -26.84 17.36
C ILE A 945 11.61 -27.17 18.86
N PRO A 946 12.44 -28.14 19.25
CA PRO A 946 12.54 -28.58 20.64
C PRO A 946 13.07 -27.48 21.58
N THR A 947 12.52 -27.40 22.80
CA THR A 947 13.09 -26.64 23.93
C THR A 947 13.38 -27.56 25.11
N LEU A 948 14.07 -27.05 26.14
CA LEU A 948 14.39 -27.83 27.35
C LEU A 948 13.12 -28.28 28.10
N LYS A 949 12.06 -27.47 28.08
CA LYS A 949 10.78 -27.77 28.75
C LYS A 949 9.72 -28.37 27.82
N ALA A 950 9.94 -28.33 26.50
CA ALA A 950 9.08 -28.94 25.51
C ALA A 950 9.93 -29.59 24.39
N PRO A 951 10.51 -30.79 24.63
CA PRO A 951 11.44 -31.42 23.69
C PRO A 951 10.76 -32.01 22.44
N GLU A 952 9.44 -32.18 22.46
CA GLU A 952 8.65 -32.78 21.37
C GLU A 952 7.53 -31.84 20.92
N SER A 953 7.16 -31.93 19.64
CA SER A 953 5.98 -31.26 19.10
C SER A 953 4.70 -31.71 19.80
N THR A 954 3.82 -30.76 20.11
CA THR A 954 2.50 -31.03 20.68
C THR A 954 1.39 -31.05 19.64
N GLY A 955 1.74 -30.97 18.35
CA GLY A 955 0.77 -30.79 17.27
C GLY A 955 0.13 -29.40 17.30
N SER A 956 0.96 -28.36 17.49
CA SER A 956 0.48 -26.98 17.67
C SER A 956 0.94 -26.01 16.58
N ALA A 957 1.52 -26.49 15.49
CA ALA A 957 1.81 -25.65 14.33
C ALA A 957 0.49 -25.31 13.60
N ARG A 958 0.09 -24.05 13.56
CA ARG A 958 -1.14 -23.58 12.93
C ARG A 958 -0.79 -22.91 11.61
N PHE A 959 -1.51 -23.23 10.54
CA PHE A 959 -1.45 -22.45 9.31
C PHE A 959 -1.89 -21.01 9.59
N MET A 960 -1.09 -20.05 9.13
CA MET A 960 -1.48 -18.65 9.17
C MET A 960 -2.34 -18.33 7.94
N PHE A 961 -3.54 -17.81 8.19
CA PHE A 961 -4.46 -17.16 7.26
C PHE A 961 -3.94 -15.76 6.90
N SER A 962 -2.66 -15.69 6.54
CA SER A 962 -1.98 -14.50 6.02
C SER A 962 -1.59 -14.81 4.57
N PRO A 963 -2.44 -14.51 3.58
CA PRO A 963 -2.24 -15.00 2.23
C PRO A 963 -0.98 -14.45 1.55
N GLN A 964 -0.48 -13.29 1.99
CA GLN A 964 0.74 -12.68 1.47
C GLN A 964 2.03 -13.35 1.96
N SER A 965 1.95 -14.15 3.02
CA SER A 965 3.09 -14.84 3.61
C SER A 965 2.64 -16.20 4.18
N PRO A 966 2.39 -17.20 3.31
CA PRO A 966 1.87 -18.50 3.73
C PRO A 966 2.91 -19.24 4.58
N THR A 967 2.66 -19.36 5.88
CA THR A 967 3.56 -20.00 6.85
C THR A 967 2.77 -20.70 7.95
N VAL A 968 3.45 -21.49 8.78
CA VAL A 968 2.93 -22.03 10.02
C VAL A 968 3.59 -21.37 11.23
N THR A 969 2.82 -21.19 12.31
CA THR A 969 3.33 -20.73 13.60
C THR A 969 2.83 -21.64 14.71
N VAL A 970 3.61 -21.80 15.79
CA VAL A 970 3.07 -22.45 17.00
C VAL A 970 1.96 -21.57 17.54
N GLY A 971 0.77 -22.14 17.68
CA GLY A 971 -0.43 -21.46 18.10
C GLY A 971 -1.33 -22.36 18.96
N ILE A 972 -2.40 -21.76 19.48
CA ILE A 972 -3.37 -22.43 20.33
C ILE A 972 -4.50 -23.06 19.51
N GLY A 973 -5.14 -24.09 20.06
CA GLY A 973 -6.46 -24.56 19.63
C GLY A 973 -7.55 -23.83 20.39
N THR A 974 -8.30 -24.58 21.20
CA THR A 974 -9.26 -24.05 22.17
C THR A 974 -8.65 -24.07 23.57
N ILE A 975 -8.34 -22.90 24.11
CA ILE A 975 -7.87 -22.77 25.50
C ILE A 975 -9.07 -22.74 26.45
N HIS A 976 -9.19 -23.71 27.34
CA HIS A 976 -10.21 -23.73 28.39
C HIS A 976 -9.59 -23.42 29.75
N ILE A 977 -10.02 -22.31 30.35
CA ILE A 977 -9.61 -21.84 31.66
C ILE A 977 -10.69 -22.24 32.67
N GLN A 978 -10.54 -23.43 33.21
CA GLN A 978 -11.48 -24.07 34.13
C GLN A 978 -11.33 -23.50 35.54
N VAL A 979 -12.46 -23.28 36.21
CA VAL A 979 -12.50 -22.72 37.57
C VAL A 979 -12.98 -23.76 38.57
N ASP A 980 -12.10 -24.17 39.50
CA ASP A 980 -12.47 -24.94 40.68
C ASP A 980 -13.00 -24.02 41.79
N LYS A 981 -14.14 -24.37 42.39
CA LYS A 981 -14.81 -23.58 43.45
C LYS A 981 -15.07 -22.11 43.07
N GLY A 982 -15.57 -21.88 41.85
CA GLY A 982 -15.99 -20.56 41.38
C GLY A 982 -17.20 -20.00 42.13
N VAL A 983 -17.42 -18.70 41.96
CA VAL A 983 -18.55 -17.95 42.55
C VAL A 983 -19.63 -17.79 41.50
N ALA A 984 -20.90 -18.00 41.87
CA ALA A 984 -22.02 -17.71 40.98
C ALA A 984 -21.95 -16.26 40.48
N HIS A 985 -22.01 -16.06 39.16
CA HIS A 985 -21.74 -14.76 38.52
C HIS A 985 -22.59 -13.61 39.12
N ALA A 986 -23.88 -13.86 39.39
CA ALA A 986 -24.77 -12.89 40.03
C ALA A 986 -24.32 -12.41 41.42
N LYS A 987 -23.47 -13.17 42.13
CA LYS A 987 -22.91 -12.81 43.45
C LYS A 987 -21.60 -12.04 43.36
N MET A 988 -20.97 -11.97 42.19
CA MET A 988 -19.66 -11.33 42.00
C MET A 988 -19.68 -9.85 42.38
N LYS A 989 -20.72 -9.10 41.98
CA LYS A 989 -20.87 -7.68 42.35
C LYS A 989 -20.91 -7.46 43.87
N LYS A 990 -21.60 -8.35 44.60
CA LYS A 990 -21.63 -8.31 46.07
C LYS A 990 -20.24 -8.55 46.67
N MET A 991 -19.45 -9.44 46.05
CA MET A 991 -18.06 -9.68 46.47
C MET A 991 -17.16 -8.48 46.16
N LEU A 992 -17.35 -7.82 45.02
CA LEU A 992 -16.63 -6.59 44.68
C LEU A 992 -16.88 -5.50 45.72
N ILE A 993 -18.15 -5.24 46.05
CA ILE A 993 -18.53 -4.24 47.05
C ILE A 993 -17.92 -4.58 48.42
N LYS A 994 -17.95 -5.85 48.81
CA LYS A 994 -17.31 -6.29 50.07
C LYS A 994 -15.80 -6.04 50.04
N ALA A 995 -15.11 -6.47 48.98
CA ALA A 995 -13.67 -6.30 48.84
C ALA A 995 -13.27 -4.81 48.85
N ALA A 996 -14.05 -3.95 48.19
CA ALA A 996 -13.80 -2.51 48.18
C ALA A 996 -13.97 -1.87 49.56
N LYS A 997 -15.01 -2.27 50.32
CA LYS A 997 -15.19 -1.84 51.72
C LYS A 997 -14.04 -2.30 52.61
N ASP A 998 -13.64 -3.56 52.47
CA ASP A 998 -12.53 -4.15 53.23
C ASP A 998 -11.19 -3.44 52.91
N ALA A 999 -11.02 -2.98 51.66
CA ALA A 999 -9.87 -2.20 51.21
C ALA A 999 -9.98 -0.68 51.50
N GLY A 1000 -10.99 -0.24 52.26
CA GLY A 1000 -11.19 1.16 52.64
C GLY A 1000 -11.54 2.10 51.49
N GLN A 1001 -12.00 1.58 50.36
CA GLN A 1001 -12.37 2.38 49.20
C GLN A 1001 -13.75 3.01 49.36
N SER A 1002 -13.98 4.16 48.72
CA SER A 1002 -15.28 4.85 48.68
C SER A 1002 -16.21 4.34 47.58
N CYS A 1003 -15.66 3.65 46.58
CA CYS A 1003 -16.37 3.07 45.44
C CYS A 1003 -15.66 1.78 44.98
N ALA A 1004 -16.22 1.10 43.99
CA ALA A 1004 -15.53 0.04 43.25
C ALA A 1004 -15.71 0.23 41.74
N TYR A 1005 -14.97 -0.53 40.93
CA TYR A 1005 -15.05 -0.43 39.47
C TYR A 1005 -15.31 -1.79 38.81
N ILE A 1006 -16.12 -1.77 37.74
CA ILE A 1006 -16.35 -2.90 36.84
C ILE A 1006 -15.89 -2.51 35.43
N ALA A 1007 -15.08 -3.34 34.78
CA ALA A 1007 -14.65 -3.21 33.39
C ALA A 1007 -15.20 -4.36 32.54
N ARG A 1008 -16.12 -4.07 31.62
CA ARG A 1008 -16.82 -5.10 30.81
C ARG A 1008 -16.22 -5.33 29.42
N GLY A 1009 -15.40 -4.40 28.94
CA GLY A 1009 -14.78 -4.45 27.63
C GLY A 1009 -13.66 -3.43 27.54
N ILE A 1010 -12.51 -3.85 27.02
CA ILE A 1010 -11.25 -3.08 26.94
C ILE A 1010 -10.57 -3.21 25.57
N ALA A 1011 -11.22 -3.91 24.64
CA ALA A 1011 -10.69 -4.21 23.31
C ALA A 1011 -11.20 -3.23 22.23
N GLY A 1012 -12.07 -2.28 22.59
CA GLY A 1012 -12.46 -1.13 21.74
C GLY A 1012 -11.62 0.12 22.05
N SER A 1013 -11.82 1.20 21.31
CA SER A 1013 -11.11 2.48 21.52
C SER A 1013 -11.47 3.17 22.85
N ALA A 1014 -12.67 2.93 23.39
CA ALA A 1014 -13.06 3.39 24.72
C ALA A 1014 -13.35 2.21 25.68
N PRO A 1015 -12.73 2.18 26.87
CA PRO A 1015 -13.00 1.13 27.84
C PRO A 1015 -14.42 1.30 28.42
N VAL A 1016 -15.16 0.20 28.53
CA VAL A 1016 -16.51 0.18 29.12
C VAL A 1016 -16.38 -0.02 30.63
N VAL A 1017 -16.30 1.11 31.35
CA VAL A 1017 -16.06 1.15 32.80
C VAL A 1017 -17.26 1.71 33.56
N TYR A 1018 -17.60 1.07 34.68
CA TYR A 1018 -18.65 1.48 35.59
C TYR A 1018 -18.10 1.71 36.98
N ARG A 1019 -18.40 2.87 37.57
CA ARG A 1019 -18.21 3.15 38.99
C ARG A 1019 -19.41 2.58 39.75
N VAL A 1020 -19.13 1.81 40.81
CA VAL A 1020 -20.13 1.12 41.64
C VAL A 1020 -20.20 1.80 43.00
N ASP A 1021 -21.41 2.23 43.40
CA ASP A 1021 -21.67 2.72 44.75
C ASP A 1021 -21.70 1.56 45.76
N LEU A 1022 -20.99 1.70 46.87
CA LEU A 1022 -20.85 0.63 47.86
C LEU A 1022 -22.07 0.46 48.78
N LYS A 1023 -23.00 1.41 48.80
CA LYS A 1023 -24.21 1.38 49.63
C LYS A 1023 -25.31 0.56 48.97
N ASP A 1024 -25.64 0.89 47.73
CA ASP A 1024 -26.77 0.29 46.99
C ASP A 1024 -26.34 -0.57 45.79
N GLY A 1025 -25.06 -0.56 45.41
CA GLY A 1025 -24.53 -1.30 44.28
C GLY A 1025 -24.88 -0.69 42.92
N LYS A 1026 -25.37 0.56 42.87
CA LYS A 1026 -25.71 1.26 41.64
C LYS A 1026 -24.48 1.46 40.78
N GLU A 1027 -24.61 1.13 39.50
CA GLU A 1027 -23.58 1.33 38.49
C GLU A 1027 -23.79 2.67 37.78
N THR A 1028 -22.71 3.45 37.66
CA THR A 1028 -22.68 4.67 36.87
C THR A 1028 -21.57 4.51 35.84
N ARG A 1029 -21.89 4.62 34.55
CA ARG A 1029 -20.87 4.58 33.51
C ARG A 1029 -19.95 5.79 33.65
N VAL A 1030 -18.64 5.58 33.52
CA VAL A 1030 -17.63 6.64 33.66
C VAL A 1030 -16.65 6.63 32.49
N ARG A 1031 -16.01 7.77 32.23
CA ARG A 1031 -14.89 7.90 31.30
C ARG A 1031 -13.57 7.86 32.07
N THR A 1032 -12.61 7.08 31.57
CA THR A 1032 -11.26 6.94 32.14
C THR A 1032 -10.17 7.23 31.10
N ALA A 1033 -9.03 7.80 31.53
CA ALA A 1033 -7.83 8.01 30.71
C ALA A 1033 -7.14 6.71 30.27
N GLY A 1034 -7.55 5.59 30.83
CA GLY A 1034 -7.01 4.27 30.53
C GLY A 1034 -7.08 3.36 31.74
N PHE A 1035 -6.76 2.09 31.53
CA PHE A 1035 -6.76 1.08 32.56
C PHE A 1035 -5.45 0.29 32.49
N ARG A 1036 -4.67 0.21 33.57
CA ARG A 1036 -3.50 -0.66 33.61
C ARG A 1036 -3.97 -2.10 33.80
N MET A 1037 -3.83 -2.91 32.75
CA MET A 1037 -4.19 -4.33 32.83
C MET A 1037 -3.36 -5.02 33.92
N PRO A 1038 -3.97 -5.93 34.69
CA PRO A 1038 -3.22 -6.72 35.67
C PRO A 1038 -2.12 -7.51 34.97
N ASP A 1039 -0.90 -7.39 35.49
CA ASP A 1039 0.20 -8.28 35.16
C ASP A 1039 0.00 -9.66 35.81
N LEU A 1040 0.83 -10.62 35.42
CA LEU A 1040 0.76 -11.99 35.92
C LEU A 1040 0.87 -12.08 37.45
N THR A 1041 1.63 -11.20 38.11
CA THR A 1041 1.79 -11.24 39.57
C THR A 1041 0.45 -10.99 40.28
N LYS A 1042 -0.39 -10.12 39.70
CA LYS A 1042 -1.75 -9.85 40.16
C LYS A 1042 -2.71 -11.02 39.90
N LEU A 1043 -2.39 -11.91 38.96
CA LEU A 1043 -3.20 -13.09 38.62
C LEU A 1043 -2.88 -14.33 39.48
N GLN A 1044 -1.78 -14.33 40.25
CA GLN A 1044 -1.43 -15.44 41.15
C GLN A 1044 -2.37 -15.59 42.36
N LYS A 1045 -3.12 -14.52 42.68
CA LYS A 1045 -4.12 -14.49 43.75
C LYS A 1045 -5.27 -13.58 43.35
N ILE A 1046 -6.33 -14.19 42.83
CA ILE A 1046 -7.53 -13.48 42.37
C ILE A 1046 -8.52 -13.42 43.54
N THR A 1047 -9.23 -12.31 43.74
CA THR A 1047 -10.17 -12.16 44.86
C THR A 1047 -11.41 -13.04 44.69
N ALA A 1048 -12.00 -13.03 43.50
CA ALA A 1048 -13.14 -13.87 43.13
C ALA A 1048 -13.09 -14.23 41.65
N ILE A 1049 -13.57 -15.42 41.30
CA ILE A 1049 -13.63 -15.90 39.92
C ILE A 1049 -15.03 -16.44 39.68
N SER A 1050 -15.67 -16.02 38.60
CA SER A 1050 -16.99 -16.48 38.19
C SER A 1050 -16.97 -17.96 37.84
N SER A 1051 -18.00 -18.71 38.24
CA SER A 1051 -18.25 -20.08 37.77
C SER A 1051 -18.98 -20.14 36.42
N LYS A 1052 -19.59 -19.04 35.98
CA LYS A 1052 -20.12 -18.90 34.61
C LYS A 1052 -18.93 -18.74 33.67
N GLU A 1053 -18.94 -19.46 32.55
CA GLU A 1053 -17.93 -19.36 31.49
C GLU A 1053 -18.52 -18.72 30.23
N GLU A 1054 -17.65 -18.11 29.43
CA GLU A 1054 -17.94 -17.49 28.15
C GLU A 1054 -16.93 -17.95 27.09
N VAL A 1055 -17.29 -17.79 25.82
CA VAL A 1055 -16.48 -18.20 24.68
C VAL A 1055 -16.05 -16.95 23.91
N MET A 1056 -14.76 -16.86 23.59
CA MET A 1056 -14.21 -15.87 22.66
C MET A 1056 -13.53 -16.62 21.51
N ASN A 1057 -14.06 -16.42 20.31
CA ASN A 1057 -13.39 -16.82 19.08
C ASN A 1057 -12.51 -15.67 18.58
N THR A 1058 -11.31 -15.98 18.08
CA THR A 1058 -10.37 -14.98 17.62
C THR A 1058 -9.57 -15.43 16.40
N LEU A 1059 -9.19 -14.45 15.60
CA LEU A 1059 -8.27 -14.55 14.45
C LEU A 1059 -7.09 -13.57 14.58
N SER A 1060 -6.87 -12.99 15.77
CA SER A 1060 -5.91 -11.88 15.98
C SER A 1060 -4.45 -12.22 15.65
N ASN A 1061 -4.10 -13.50 15.60
CA ASN A 1061 -2.76 -13.98 15.22
C ASN A 1061 -2.75 -14.63 13.81
N TYR A 1062 -3.72 -14.29 12.97
CA TYR A 1062 -3.93 -14.87 11.65
C TYR A 1062 -4.19 -16.38 11.66
N TYR A 1063 -4.75 -16.96 12.71
CA TYR A 1063 -5.23 -18.35 12.67
C TYR A 1063 -6.46 -18.53 13.57
N PRO A 1064 -7.37 -19.48 13.25
CA PRO A 1064 -8.53 -19.80 14.07
C PRO A 1064 -8.16 -20.32 15.46
N ALA A 1065 -8.66 -19.64 16.49
CA ALA A 1065 -8.48 -19.99 17.88
C ALA A 1065 -9.71 -19.66 18.72
N SER A 1066 -9.85 -20.38 19.84
CA SER A 1066 -10.93 -20.15 20.80
C SER A 1066 -10.41 -20.10 22.22
N MET A 1067 -11.12 -19.36 23.07
CA MET A 1067 -10.90 -19.37 24.51
C MET A 1067 -12.25 -19.55 25.22
N ILE A 1068 -12.32 -20.53 26.11
CA ILE A 1068 -13.38 -20.69 27.11
C ILE A 1068 -12.82 -20.16 28.42
N TYR A 1069 -13.43 -19.12 28.98
CA TYR A 1069 -12.89 -18.39 30.13
C TYR A 1069 -13.99 -17.99 31.11
N PRO A 1070 -13.66 -17.72 32.39
CA PRO A 1070 -14.67 -17.27 33.36
C PRO A 1070 -15.28 -15.92 32.96
N ALA A 1071 -16.59 -15.80 33.03
CA ALA A 1071 -17.34 -14.57 32.67
C ALA A 1071 -17.00 -13.35 33.53
N GLY A 1072 -16.28 -13.53 34.65
CA GLY A 1072 -15.79 -12.43 35.45
C GLY A 1072 -14.70 -12.81 36.45
N MET A 1073 -13.82 -11.86 36.76
CA MET A 1073 -12.78 -11.97 37.78
C MET A 1073 -12.65 -10.68 38.58
N ILE A 1074 -12.32 -10.76 39.87
CA ILE A 1074 -12.02 -9.59 40.71
C ILE A 1074 -10.54 -9.61 41.06
N VAL A 1075 -9.81 -8.60 40.63
CA VAL A 1075 -8.36 -8.47 40.89
C VAL A 1075 -8.14 -7.24 41.77
N ASP A 1076 -7.31 -7.39 42.79
CA ASP A 1076 -7.05 -6.35 43.79
C ASP A 1076 -5.77 -5.53 43.51
N GLY A 1077 -5.71 -4.34 44.09
CA GLY A 1077 -4.60 -3.41 43.96
C GLY A 1077 -4.37 -2.98 42.52
N LEU A 1078 -5.45 -2.66 41.80
CA LEU A 1078 -5.40 -2.07 40.48
C LEU A 1078 -5.62 -0.57 40.55
N VAL A 1079 -4.83 0.13 39.74
CA VAL A 1079 -4.79 1.59 39.72
C VAL A 1079 -5.66 2.10 38.57
N ILE A 1080 -6.59 2.99 38.89
CA ILE A 1080 -7.29 3.83 37.91
C ILE A 1080 -6.87 5.26 38.20
N GLU A 1081 -6.22 5.88 37.23
CA GLU A 1081 -5.72 7.24 37.35
C GLU A 1081 -6.87 8.24 37.15
N LYS A 1082 -6.76 9.39 37.81
CA LYS A 1082 -7.68 10.50 37.60
C LYS A 1082 -7.64 10.91 36.14
N THR A 1083 -8.82 11.05 35.53
CA THR A 1083 -8.92 11.43 34.13
C THR A 1083 -8.96 12.95 34.01
N THR A 1084 -7.99 13.51 33.29
CA THR A 1084 -8.02 14.91 32.90
C THR A 1084 -8.35 14.95 31.41
N PRO A 1085 -9.56 15.39 31.02
CA PRO A 1085 -9.96 15.38 29.63
C PRO A 1085 -9.07 16.36 28.87
N LYS A 1086 -8.66 15.98 27.66
CA LYS A 1086 -8.15 16.95 26.72
C LYS A 1086 -9.37 17.68 26.14
N THR A 1087 -9.75 18.80 26.74
CA THR A 1087 -10.81 19.65 26.18
C THR A 1087 -10.32 20.20 24.85
N GLU A 1088 -11.02 19.85 23.78
CA GLU A 1088 -10.73 20.38 22.45
C GLU A 1088 -11.58 21.64 22.25
N LYS A 1089 -11.07 22.62 21.49
CA LYS A 1089 -11.91 23.77 21.10
C LYS A 1089 -13.09 23.29 20.27
N GLU A 1090 -14.17 24.05 20.26
CA GLU A 1090 -15.28 23.78 19.36
C GLU A 1090 -14.77 23.81 17.90
N PRO A 1091 -15.15 22.85 17.05
CA PRO A 1091 -14.70 22.83 15.66
C PRO A 1091 -15.10 24.12 14.94
N ALA A 1092 -14.21 24.63 14.08
CA ALA A 1092 -14.49 25.83 13.27
C ALA A 1092 -15.68 25.67 12.31
N LEU A 1093 -16.08 24.43 12.02
CA LEU A 1093 -17.20 24.08 11.16
C LEU A 1093 -18.15 23.12 11.90
N LYS A 1094 -19.45 23.44 11.95
CA LYS A 1094 -20.47 22.51 12.46
C LYS A 1094 -20.60 21.25 11.61
N VAL A 1095 -20.84 20.12 12.27
CA VAL A 1095 -21.14 18.82 11.63
C VAL A 1095 -22.33 19.00 10.67
N PRO A 1096 -22.28 18.50 9.42
CA PRO A 1096 -23.33 18.73 8.42
C PRO A 1096 -24.75 18.47 8.90
N ARG A 1097 -24.98 17.36 9.61
CA ARG A 1097 -26.30 16.96 10.09
C ARG A 1097 -26.81 17.76 11.31
N GLN A 1098 -25.96 18.63 11.87
CA GLN A 1098 -26.31 19.56 12.95
C GLN A 1098 -26.57 20.99 12.44
N ARG A 1099 -26.41 21.26 11.14
CA ARG A 1099 -26.68 22.57 10.54
C ARG A 1099 -28.20 22.78 10.49
N GLU A 1100 -28.65 23.99 10.84
CA GLU A 1100 -30.03 24.41 10.53
C GLU A 1100 -30.07 24.65 9.02
N MET A 1101 -30.91 23.90 8.30
CA MET A 1101 -31.10 24.04 6.86
C MET A 1101 -32.01 25.20 6.51
#